data_AF-A0A522CE51-F1
#
_entry.id   AF-A0A522CE51-F1
#
_cell.length_a   1.000
_cell.length_b   1.000
_cell.length_c   1.000
_cell.angle_alpha   90.00
_cell.angle_beta   90.00
_cell.angle_gamma   90.00
#
_symmetry.space_group_name_H-M   'P 1'
#
loop_
_entity.id
_entity.type
_entity.pdbx_description
1 polymer ?
#
loop_
_entity_poly.entity_id
_entity_poly.type
_entity_poly.pdbx_seq_one_letter_code
_entity_poly.pdbx_strand_id
1 'polypeptide(L)'
;FGKSAKVDVGGIVASTGQIDTAAFMSGANTLDITGMTTGTVENQGLISIKAGGLAAFVAPHVVNSGTIQANVATVALGAGSAVTLDLYGDQLVALKVKDSVAGALVENSGKIIADGGRVQLTARAAQGVVDDVINMSGIIRAQTVRQQGGRIVLEGGSSGTVRVKGKIDATGQVKGSSGGRVEITGHHVSLEGATVDASGMKNGGEVYVGGGLYGAIGPIPGASVTYVSADSVINANSLNTGNGGMVVVWGSDRTGFYGHINARGGKNGGNGGFVEVSTGKGVVFEGIVDTTAAKGTTGELLIDPASVTIGNGPAAPDGSYLNAGNIANTLAFTNVAVSATNNIDIGDDINISTGAFGPTFFNLSMTSNVINFVNDIIMGAGNLAFNAPTVNLSGIATTSGGTLLSGSRIGGAATVVNVLADTASLQQAMDLAAASSPVTVNVASGLYQGNLTVNKQVSLIGNGGNLLDAGADASAPTIQGMTAGGNVIVVNSANAHIQGFNISGTVNSVPNASNNGVTGSGANAVIDNNTFTGFASNGIAMTSANNLNVHHDLFSGIGNDAINVNGGTGVTISSNVVRGDGGTGAGHNGITVDSSPGVVIDGNLIEGLNNGTGAGNDGIFVNLSNNAVVTNNTVHNDATPLSMGALGVSFNITNSTGVTNTNNNTVNDRPAPTPAPTPAPTPAPTPEPTPAPTPEPTPAPTPEPTPAPTPEPTPAPTPEPTPAPT
;
A
#
# COMPACT_ATOMS: atom_id res chain seq x y z
N PHE A 1 -53.13 -14.37 -11.99
CA PHE A 1 -53.32 -15.76 -11.53
C PHE A 1 -53.61 -15.75 -10.03
N GLY A 2 -54.84 -16.06 -9.60
CA GLY A 2 -55.23 -15.97 -8.18
C GLY A 2 -54.63 -17.08 -7.31
N LYS A 3 -54.77 -16.97 -5.98
CA LYS A 3 -54.12 -17.85 -4.98
C LYS A 3 -54.33 -19.35 -5.20
N SER A 4 -55.51 -19.76 -5.67
CA SER A 4 -55.87 -21.16 -5.94
C SER A 4 -55.58 -21.61 -7.37
N ALA A 5 -55.09 -20.72 -8.24
CA ALA A 5 -54.80 -21.06 -9.63
C ALA A 5 -53.61 -22.03 -9.72
N LYS A 6 -53.76 -23.06 -10.56
CA LYS A 6 -52.69 -23.95 -10.97
C LYS A 6 -52.57 -23.93 -12.49
N VAL A 7 -51.40 -23.56 -12.99
CA VAL A 7 -51.08 -23.53 -14.43
C VAL A 7 -49.95 -24.52 -14.68
N ASP A 8 -50.17 -25.49 -15.56
CA ASP A 8 -49.20 -26.55 -15.91
C ASP A 8 -49.05 -26.59 -17.43
N VAL A 9 -47.90 -26.14 -17.94
CA VAL A 9 -47.70 -25.84 -19.36
C VAL A 9 -46.27 -26.12 -19.83
N GLY A 10 -46.08 -26.25 -21.14
CA GLY A 10 -44.74 -26.35 -21.75
C GLY A 10 -43.98 -25.02 -21.72
N GLY A 11 -44.71 -23.91 -21.81
CA GLY A 11 -44.22 -22.55 -21.65
C GLY A 11 -45.40 -21.58 -21.58
N ILE A 12 -45.18 -20.38 -21.07
CA ILE A 12 -46.17 -19.32 -20.95
C ILE A 12 -45.52 -17.96 -21.18
N VAL A 13 -46.21 -17.14 -21.97
CA VAL A 13 -45.96 -15.70 -22.04
C VAL A 13 -47.24 -15.01 -21.57
N ALA A 14 -47.15 -14.15 -20.55
CA ALA A 14 -48.28 -13.35 -20.08
C ALA A 14 -47.90 -11.87 -20.16
N SER A 15 -48.74 -11.07 -20.81
CA SER A 15 -48.45 -9.65 -21.03
C SER A 15 -49.70 -8.78 -21.03
N THR A 16 -49.56 -7.52 -20.64
CA THR A 16 -50.58 -6.47 -20.84
C THR A 16 -50.43 -5.74 -22.18
N GLY A 17 -49.34 -5.98 -22.91
CA GLY A 17 -49.02 -5.38 -24.20
C GLY A 17 -49.63 -6.12 -25.39
N GLN A 18 -49.39 -5.55 -26.56
CA GLN A 18 -49.81 -6.08 -27.85
C GLN A 18 -48.62 -6.67 -28.60
N ILE A 19 -48.88 -7.69 -29.43
CA ILE A 19 -47.89 -8.30 -30.32
C ILE A 19 -48.25 -8.04 -31.78
N ASP A 20 -47.25 -8.01 -32.65
CA ASP A 20 -47.48 -8.10 -34.09
C ASP A 20 -47.89 -9.53 -34.45
N THR A 21 -49.19 -9.72 -34.67
CA THR A 21 -49.77 -11.02 -35.00
C THR A 21 -49.29 -11.52 -36.37
N ALA A 22 -49.08 -10.64 -37.34
CA ALA A 22 -48.61 -11.05 -38.66
C ALA A 22 -47.17 -11.56 -38.60
N ALA A 23 -46.30 -10.83 -37.89
CA ALA A 23 -44.92 -11.27 -37.64
C ALA A 23 -44.87 -12.61 -36.90
N PHE A 24 -45.65 -12.74 -35.82
CA PHE A 24 -45.72 -13.99 -35.05
C PHE A 24 -46.18 -15.18 -35.91
N MET A 25 -47.27 -15.02 -36.66
CA MET A 25 -47.82 -16.08 -37.52
C MET A 25 -46.89 -16.43 -38.70
N SER A 26 -46.02 -15.49 -39.11
CA SER A 26 -44.99 -15.73 -40.13
C SER A 26 -43.74 -16.46 -39.61
N GLY A 27 -43.70 -16.81 -38.32
CA GLY A 27 -42.59 -17.54 -37.71
C GLY A 27 -41.42 -16.64 -37.30
N ALA A 28 -41.70 -15.40 -36.86
CA ALA A 28 -40.66 -14.52 -36.33
C ALA A 28 -39.93 -15.18 -35.14
N ASN A 29 -38.60 -15.10 -35.16
CA ASN A 29 -37.75 -15.64 -34.08
C ASN A 29 -37.82 -14.80 -32.79
N THR A 30 -38.33 -13.57 -32.89
CA THR A 30 -38.53 -12.66 -31.76
C THR A 30 -39.98 -12.23 -31.67
N LEU A 31 -40.44 -12.02 -30.45
CA LEU A 31 -41.76 -11.50 -30.13
C LEU A 31 -41.60 -10.10 -29.53
N ASP A 32 -41.94 -9.09 -30.31
CA ASP A 32 -42.01 -7.71 -29.85
C ASP A 32 -43.37 -7.44 -29.20
N ILE A 33 -43.32 -7.17 -27.89
CA ILE A 33 -44.46 -6.83 -27.05
C ILE A 33 -44.40 -5.31 -26.81
N THR A 34 -45.40 -4.58 -27.27
CA THR A 34 -45.42 -3.10 -27.24
C THR A 34 -46.74 -2.56 -26.71
N GLY A 35 -46.86 -1.23 -26.60
CA GLY A 35 -48.10 -0.57 -26.19
C GLY A 35 -48.45 -0.73 -24.70
N MET A 36 -47.47 -1.07 -23.87
CA MET A 36 -47.64 -1.26 -22.43
C MET A 36 -47.53 0.09 -21.72
N THR A 37 -48.66 0.73 -21.41
CA THR A 37 -48.67 2.02 -20.69
C THR A 37 -49.08 1.88 -19.23
N THR A 38 -49.94 0.91 -18.90
CA THR A 38 -50.39 0.58 -17.54
C THR A 38 -50.67 -0.92 -17.40
N GLY A 39 -50.99 -1.37 -16.19
CA GLY A 39 -51.47 -2.72 -15.92
C GLY A 39 -50.43 -3.64 -15.27
N THR A 40 -50.94 -4.74 -14.72
CA THR A 40 -50.16 -5.65 -13.88
C THR A 40 -50.33 -7.08 -14.33
N VAL A 41 -49.23 -7.82 -14.47
CA VAL A 41 -49.24 -9.28 -14.50
C VAL A 41 -48.89 -9.79 -13.11
N GLU A 42 -49.88 -10.37 -12.42
CA GLU A 42 -49.71 -10.86 -11.06
C GLU A 42 -49.89 -12.38 -10.96
N ASN A 43 -48.94 -13.06 -10.32
CA ASN A 43 -49.05 -14.45 -9.90
C ASN A 43 -49.12 -14.57 -8.38
N GLN A 44 -50.26 -15.07 -7.88
CA GLN A 44 -50.47 -15.47 -6.49
C GLN A 44 -50.58 -17.01 -6.33
N GLY A 45 -50.66 -17.74 -7.45
CA GLY A 45 -50.91 -19.19 -7.49
C GLY A 45 -49.65 -20.01 -7.78
N LEU A 46 -49.83 -21.22 -8.31
CA LEU A 46 -48.76 -22.12 -8.73
C LEU A 46 -48.68 -22.17 -10.26
N ILE A 47 -47.52 -21.86 -10.82
CA ILE A 47 -47.21 -21.97 -12.24
C ILE A 47 -46.06 -22.96 -12.40
N SER A 48 -46.29 -24.03 -13.16
CA SER A 48 -45.33 -25.11 -13.41
C SER A 48 -45.01 -25.18 -14.91
N ILE A 49 -43.72 -25.12 -15.22
CA ILE A 49 -43.17 -25.12 -16.57
C ILE A 49 -42.37 -26.41 -16.77
N LYS A 50 -42.58 -27.07 -17.92
CA LYS A 50 -41.80 -28.25 -18.30
C LYS A 50 -40.34 -27.88 -18.57
N ALA A 51 -39.44 -28.86 -18.41
CA ALA A 51 -38.02 -28.70 -18.73
C ALA A 51 -37.81 -28.20 -20.17
N GLY A 52 -36.85 -27.29 -20.36
CA GLY A 52 -36.61 -26.59 -21.62
C GLY A 52 -37.62 -25.48 -21.95
N GLY A 53 -38.64 -25.29 -21.11
CA GLY A 53 -39.68 -24.29 -21.31
C GLY A 53 -39.30 -22.86 -20.91
N LEU A 54 -40.29 -21.97 -21.01
CA LEU A 54 -40.17 -20.55 -20.68
C LEU A 54 -41.40 -20.08 -19.89
N ALA A 55 -41.19 -19.34 -18.80
CA ALA A 55 -42.20 -18.44 -18.23
C ALA A 55 -41.74 -17.00 -18.42
N ALA A 56 -42.41 -16.24 -19.29
CA ALA A 56 -42.14 -14.83 -19.53
C ALA A 56 -43.33 -13.95 -19.12
N PHE A 57 -43.20 -13.14 -18.08
CA PHE A 57 -44.21 -12.15 -17.69
C PHE A 57 -43.73 -10.75 -18.00
N VAL A 58 -44.52 -10.01 -18.76
CA VAL A 58 -44.11 -8.72 -19.31
C VAL A 58 -45.24 -7.70 -19.16
N ALA A 59 -45.05 -6.69 -18.32
CA ALA A 59 -46.04 -5.64 -18.10
C ALA A 59 -45.39 -4.44 -17.41
N PRO A 60 -46.02 -3.25 -17.35
CA PRO A 60 -45.49 -2.14 -16.55
C PRO A 60 -45.24 -2.53 -15.09
N HIS A 61 -46.10 -3.37 -14.51
CA HIS A 61 -45.88 -4.01 -13.21
C HIS A 61 -45.97 -5.53 -13.31
N VAL A 62 -44.97 -6.23 -12.78
CA VAL A 62 -44.95 -7.70 -12.69
C VAL A 62 -44.78 -8.10 -11.24
N VAL A 63 -45.73 -8.87 -10.71
CA VAL A 63 -45.74 -9.26 -9.29
C VAL A 63 -45.83 -10.78 -9.17
N ASN A 64 -44.91 -11.38 -8.41
CA ASN A 64 -44.98 -12.77 -8.00
C ASN A 64 -45.00 -12.88 -6.47
N SER A 65 -46.18 -13.18 -5.93
CA SER A 65 -46.40 -13.56 -4.53
C SER A 65 -46.69 -15.06 -4.37
N GLY A 66 -46.93 -15.76 -5.48
CA GLY A 66 -47.13 -17.21 -5.56
C GLY A 66 -45.83 -18.00 -5.78
N THR A 67 -45.91 -19.09 -6.54
CA THR A 67 -44.76 -19.94 -6.91
C THR A 67 -44.69 -20.12 -8.42
N ILE A 68 -43.49 -19.93 -8.98
CA ILE A 68 -43.12 -20.31 -10.35
C ILE A 68 -42.08 -21.43 -10.25
N GLN A 69 -42.39 -22.61 -10.80
CA GLN A 69 -41.51 -23.77 -10.84
C GLN A 69 -41.15 -24.09 -12.30
N ALA A 70 -39.87 -23.99 -12.66
CA ALA A 70 -39.36 -24.07 -14.02
C ALA A 70 -37.95 -24.71 -14.05
N ASN A 71 -37.83 -25.95 -13.57
CA ASN A 71 -36.55 -26.66 -13.53
C ASN A 71 -36.01 -26.91 -14.96
N VAL A 72 -34.72 -26.61 -15.18
CA VAL A 72 -34.05 -26.69 -16.48
C VAL A 72 -34.79 -25.84 -17.55
N ALA A 73 -35.39 -24.73 -17.12
CA ALA A 73 -36.16 -23.81 -17.95
C ALA A 73 -35.80 -22.36 -17.60
N THR A 74 -36.33 -21.41 -18.37
CA THR A 74 -36.10 -19.98 -18.13
C THR A 74 -37.33 -19.32 -17.49
N VAL A 75 -37.10 -18.49 -16.48
CA VAL A 75 -38.09 -17.55 -15.95
C VAL A 75 -37.61 -16.13 -16.24
N ALA A 76 -38.41 -15.36 -16.98
CA ALA A 76 -38.13 -13.98 -17.35
C ALA A 76 -39.28 -13.08 -16.88
N LEU A 77 -39.00 -12.13 -15.98
CA LEU A 77 -39.97 -11.13 -15.53
C LEU A 77 -39.49 -9.75 -15.99
N GLY A 78 -40.31 -9.06 -16.79
CA GLY A 78 -39.95 -7.83 -17.47
C GLY A 78 -40.90 -6.68 -17.20
N ALA A 79 -40.37 -5.56 -16.70
CA ALA A 79 -41.12 -4.32 -16.56
C ALA A 79 -40.62 -3.21 -17.49
N GLY A 80 -41.52 -2.67 -18.30
CA GLY A 80 -41.25 -1.61 -19.29
C GLY A 80 -42.44 -1.37 -20.23
N SER A 81 -42.30 -0.41 -21.17
CA SER A 81 -43.35 -0.08 -22.14
C SER A 81 -43.25 -0.85 -23.47
N ALA A 82 -42.08 -1.41 -23.75
CA ALA A 82 -41.85 -2.33 -24.86
C ALA A 82 -40.78 -3.36 -24.49
N VAL A 83 -40.93 -4.60 -24.96
CA VAL A 83 -40.03 -5.71 -24.70
C VAL A 83 -39.89 -6.59 -25.92
N THR A 84 -38.67 -7.03 -26.22
CA THR A 84 -38.42 -8.12 -27.15
C THR A 84 -38.14 -9.39 -26.38
N LEU A 85 -38.83 -10.46 -26.75
CA LEU A 85 -38.60 -11.81 -26.27
C LEU A 85 -38.04 -12.65 -27.42
N ASP A 86 -36.81 -13.13 -27.31
CA ASP A 86 -36.26 -14.10 -28.25
C ASP A 86 -36.80 -15.50 -27.93
N LEU A 87 -37.46 -16.13 -28.91
CA LEU A 87 -38.13 -17.42 -28.75
C LEU A 87 -37.30 -18.61 -29.28
N TYR A 88 -36.33 -18.38 -30.18
CA TYR A 88 -35.59 -19.46 -30.89
C TYR A 88 -34.12 -19.18 -31.21
N GLY A 89 -33.52 -18.09 -30.74
CA GLY A 89 -32.08 -17.81 -30.88
C GLY A 89 -31.22 -18.55 -29.85
N ASP A 90 -30.16 -19.23 -30.32
CA ASP A 90 -28.88 -19.56 -29.65
C ASP A 90 -28.84 -20.07 -28.18
N GLN A 91 -29.96 -20.53 -27.62
CA GLN A 91 -30.13 -20.94 -26.20
C GLN A 91 -30.17 -19.77 -25.20
N LEU A 92 -30.38 -18.54 -25.67
CA LEU A 92 -30.55 -17.38 -24.81
C LEU A 92 -31.96 -16.79 -25.01
N VAL A 93 -32.91 -17.14 -24.15
CA VAL A 93 -34.11 -16.29 -23.99
C VAL A 93 -33.63 -14.96 -23.43
N ALA A 94 -33.46 -13.99 -24.32
CA ALA A 94 -33.09 -12.62 -23.99
C ALA A 94 -34.39 -11.80 -23.89
N LEU A 95 -34.74 -11.41 -22.67
CA LEU A 95 -35.74 -10.39 -22.42
C LEU A 95 -35.03 -9.03 -22.51
N LYS A 96 -35.32 -8.26 -23.56
CA LYS A 96 -34.79 -6.90 -23.71
C LYS A 96 -35.92 -5.89 -23.57
N VAL A 97 -35.94 -5.15 -22.48
CA VAL A 97 -36.83 -4.00 -22.33
C VAL A 97 -36.31 -2.86 -23.22
N LYS A 98 -37.11 -2.44 -24.20
CA LYS A 98 -36.79 -1.44 -25.22
C LYS A 98 -37.06 -0.02 -24.72
N ASP A 99 -38.26 0.20 -24.18
CA ASP A 99 -38.72 1.52 -23.76
C ASP A 99 -39.05 1.55 -22.27
N SER A 100 -38.75 2.68 -21.65
CA SER A 100 -39.02 2.92 -20.23
C SER A 100 -40.47 3.30 -19.97
N VAL A 101 -41.01 2.97 -18.80
CA VAL A 101 -42.33 3.42 -18.34
C VAL A 101 -42.23 3.98 -16.91
N ALA A 102 -43.07 4.96 -16.57
CA ALA A 102 -43.17 5.47 -15.21
C ALA A 102 -43.70 4.37 -14.28
N GLY A 103 -43.07 4.19 -13.10
CA GLY A 103 -43.46 3.17 -12.13
C GLY A 103 -43.14 1.73 -12.55
N ALA A 104 -42.25 1.50 -13.52
CA ALA A 104 -41.83 0.15 -13.90
C ALA A 104 -41.38 -0.67 -12.68
N LEU A 105 -42.04 -1.78 -12.38
CA LEU A 105 -41.80 -2.55 -11.17
C LEU A 105 -41.84 -4.06 -11.43
N VAL A 106 -40.82 -4.76 -10.95
CA VAL A 106 -40.85 -6.21 -10.76
C VAL A 106 -40.73 -6.53 -9.27
N GLU A 107 -41.76 -7.16 -8.70
CA GLU A 107 -41.77 -7.59 -7.31
C GLU A 107 -41.81 -9.11 -7.20
N ASN A 108 -40.89 -9.67 -6.41
CA ASN A 108 -40.92 -11.08 -6.03
C ASN A 108 -40.89 -11.23 -4.50
N SER A 109 -42.07 -11.41 -3.91
CA SER A 109 -42.25 -11.79 -2.50
C SER A 109 -42.52 -13.29 -2.34
N GLY A 110 -42.87 -13.98 -3.43
CA GLY A 110 -43.09 -15.42 -3.50
C GLY A 110 -41.82 -16.24 -3.78
N LYS A 111 -41.98 -17.32 -4.56
CA LYS A 111 -40.90 -18.24 -4.93
C LYS A 111 -40.75 -18.34 -6.44
N ILE A 112 -39.51 -18.31 -6.92
CA ILE A 112 -39.12 -18.68 -8.28
C ILE A 112 -38.07 -19.79 -8.16
N ILE A 113 -38.35 -20.95 -8.75
CA ILE A 113 -37.46 -22.13 -8.69
C ILE A 113 -37.18 -22.60 -10.12
N ALA A 114 -35.91 -22.50 -10.55
CA ALA A 114 -35.46 -22.86 -11.88
C ALA A 114 -34.12 -23.61 -11.83
N ASP A 115 -34.05 -24.71 -11.08
CA ASP A 115 -32.83 -25.50 -10.92
C ASP A 115 -32.28 -26.00 -12.27
N GLY A 116 -31.00 -25.75 -12.54
CA GLY A 116 -30.32 -26.02 -13.81
C GLY A 116 -30.68 -25.04 -14.93
N GLY A 117 -31.52 -24.04 -14.65
CA GLY A 117 -32.04 -23.07 -15.59
C GLY A 117 -31.58 -21.64 -15.30
N ARG A 118 -32.37 -20.68 -15.78
CA ARG A 118 -32.09 -19.24 -15.68
C ARG A 118 -33.27 -18.49 -15.09
N VAL A 119 -32.99 -17.53 -14.21
CA VAL A 119 -33.96 -16.53 -13.78
C VAL A 119 -33.44 -15.15 -14.17
N GLN A 120 -34.27 -14.36 -14.85
CA GLN A 120 -33.98 -12.97 -15.19
C GLN A 120 -35.14 -12.08 -14.77
N LEU A 121 -34.86 -11.10 -13.92
CA LEU A 121 -35.76 -9.99 -13.58
C LEU A 121 -35.16 -8.73 -14.19
N THR A 122 -35.90 -8.04 -15.05
CA THR A 122 -35.44 -6.81 -15.69
C THR A 122 -36.52 -5.74 -15.60
N ALA A 123 -36.16 -4.54 -15.17
CA ALA A 123 -37.07 -3.40 -15.12
C ALA A 123 -36.38 -2.16 -15.66
N ARG A 124 -37.06 -1.38 -16.50
CA ARG A 124 -36.56 -0.07 -16.99
C ARG A 124 -37.56 1.04 -16.71
N ALA A 125 -37.26 1.85 -15.69
CA ALA A 125 -38.01 3.06 -15.38
C ALA A 125 -37.63 4.23 -16.29
N ALA A 126 -38.55 5.19 -16.42
CA ALA A 126 -38.29 6.43 -17.16
C ALA A 126 -37.17 7.25 -16.51
N GLN A 127 -36.35 7.91 -17.34
CA GLN A 127 -35.25 8.72 -16.86
C GLN A 127 -35.75 9.85 -15.95
N GLY A 128 -35.08 10.07 -14.82
CA GLY A 128 -35.46 11.09 -13.83
C GLY A 128 -36.40 10.60 -12.73
N VAL A 129 -36.82 9.34 -12.75
CA VAL A 129 -37.59 8.70 -11.68
C VAL A 129 -36.69 7.70 -10.94
N VAL A 130 -36.33 8.00 -9.69
CA VAL A 130 -35.58 7.07 -8.83
C VAL A 130 -36.57 6.19 -8.08
N ASP A 131 -37.07 5.16 -8.76
CA ASP A 131 -37.97 4.17 -8.16
C ASP A 131 -37.23 2.89 -7.81
N ASP A 132 -37.80 2.17 -6.86
CA ASP A 132 -37.50 0.77 -6.60
C ASP A 132 -38.08 -0.09 -7.72
N VAL A 133 -37.30 -0.30 -8.79
CA VAL A 133 -37.79 -0.97 -9.99
C VAL A 133 -37.76 -2.49 -9.87
N ILE A 134 -36.94 -3.02 -8.97
CA ILE A 134 -36.94 -4.44 -8.60
C ILE A 134 -36.92 -4.56 -7.08
N ASN A 135 -37.91 -5.25 -6.53
CA ASN A 135 -37.99 -5.58 -5.11
C ASN A 135 -38.07 -7.11 -4.92
N MET A 136 -37.01 -7.68 -4.36
CA MET A 136 -36.90 -9.11 -4.12
C MET A 136 -36.85 -9.38 -2.61
N SER A 137 -38.00 -9.71 -2.02
CA SER A 137 -38.13 -10.10 -0.60
C SER A 137 -38.35 -11.60 -0.39
N GLY A 138 -38.71 -12.32 -1.46
CA GLY A 138 -38.97 -13.75 -1.46
C GLY A 138 -37.74 -14.62 -1.72
N ILE A 139 -37.94 -15.68 -2.50
CA ILE A 139 -36.88 -16.63 -2.86
C ILE A 139 -36.74 -16.71 -4.38
N ILE A 140 -35.51 -16.61 -4.87
CA ILE A 140 -35.12 -17.01 -6.21
C ILE A 140 -34.09 -18.14 -6.10
N ARG A 141 -34.37 -19.27 -6.75
CA ARG A 141 -33.47 -20.42 -6.77
C ARG A 141 -33.20 -20.87 -8.21
N ALA A 142 -31.92 -21.05 -8.53
CA ALA A 142 -31.44 -21.71 -9.73
C ALA A 142 -30.18 -22.53 -9.38
N GLN A 143 -30.35 -23.66 -8.69
CA GLN A 143 -29.21 -24.49 -8.29
C GLN A 143 -28.56 -25.18 -9.49
N THR A 144 -27.25 -25.44 -9.43
CA THR A 144 -26.56 -26.18 -10.49
C THR A 144 -27.08 -27.62 -10.57
N VAL A 145 -27.47 -28.06 -11.77
CA VAL A 145 -27.86 -29.44 -12.05
C VAL A 145 -26.80 -30.09 -12.93
N ARG A 146 -26.21 -31.19 -12.46
CA ARG A 146 -25.06 -31.86 -13.10
C ARG A 146 -23.86 -30.90 -13.28
N GLN A 147 -23.56 -30.48 -14.50
CA GLN A 147 -22.51 -29.50 -14.83
C GLN A 147 -23.07 -28.18 -15.38
N GLN A 148 -24.40 -28.04 -15.48
CA GLN A 148 -25.01 -26.81 -15.97
C GLN A 148 -25.29 -25.88 -14.78
N GLY A 149 -24.46 -24.84 -14.65
CA GLY A 149 -24.60 -23.82 -13.61
C GLY A 149 -25.89 -23.03 -13.79
N GLY A 150 -26.63 -22.84 -12.71
CA GLY A 150 -27.78 -21.94 -12.74
C GLY A 150 -27.35 -20.48 -12.79
N ARG A 151 -28.14 -19.63 -13.44
CA ARG A 151 -27.86 -18.20 -13.57
C ARG A 151 -29.04 -17.35 -13.12
N ILE A 152 -28.78 -16.38 -12.25
CA ILE A 152 -29.79 -15.45 -11.73
C ILE A 152 -29.33 -14.03 -12.06
N VAL A 153 -30.19 -13.26 -12.73
CA VAL A 153 -29.91 -11.88 -13.14
C VAL A 153 -31.03 -10.97 -12.66
N LEU A 154 -30.69 -9.90 -11.94
CA LEU A 154 -31.58 -8.79 -11.63
C LEU A 154 -30.98 -7.51 -12.25
N GLU A 155 -31.69 -6.91 -13.21
CA GLU A 155 -31.22 -5.74 -13.96
C GLU A 155 -32.25 -4.59 -13.87
N GLY A 156 -31.96 -3.58 -13.05
CA GLY A 156 -32.80 -2.38 -12.86
C GLY A 156 -32.58 -1.26 -13.89
N GLY A 157 -31.77 -1.50 -14.93
CA GLY A 157 -31.41 -0.49 -15.93
C GLY A 157 -30.59 0.67 -15.38
N SER A 158 -30.37 1.70 -16.21
CA SER A 158 -29.46 2.82 -15.91
C SER A 158 -30.01 3.88 -14.94
N SER A 159 -31.26 3.75 -14.49
CA SER A 159 -31.91 4.74 -13.61
C SER A 159 -32.68 4.13 -12.44
N GLY A 160 -32.85 2.80 -12.39
CA GLY A 160 -33.66 2.14 -11.37
C GLY A 160 -32.86 1.61 -10.18
N THR A 161 -33.53 1.48 -9.04
CA THR A 161 -32.99 0.85 -7.82
C THR A 161 -33.37 -0.63 -7.77
N VAL A 162 -32.40 -1.51 -7.52
CA VAL A 162 -32.63 -2.92 -7.22
C VAL A 162 -32.44 -3.18 -5.73
N ARG A 163 -33.49 -3.62 -5.04
CA ARG A 163 -33.45 -3.95 -3.63
C ARG A 163 -33.69 -5.44 -3.38
N VAL A 164 -32.81 -6.04 -2.60
CA VAL A 164 -32.79 -7.46 -2.26
C VAL A 164 -32.84 -7.59 -0.74
N LYS A 165 -33.89 -8.23 -0.23
CA LYS A 165 -34.07 -8.57 1.20
C LYS A 165 -34.17 -10.07 1.45
N GLY A 166 -34.59 -10.81 0.42
CA GLY A 166 -34.84 -12.24 0.51
C GLY A 166 -33.60 -13.11 0.24
N LYS A 167 -33.86 -14.31 -0.29
CA LYS A 167 -32.82 -15.30 -0.60
C LYS A 167 -32.63 -15.51 -2.10
N ILE A 168 -31.39 -15.44 -2.55
CA ILE A 168 -30.93 -15.86 -3.88
C ILE A 168 -30.06 -17.11 -3.73
N ASP A 169 -30.45 -18.21 -4.36
CA ASP A 169 -29.81 -19.54 -4.22
C ASP A 169 -29.39 -20.08 -5.60
N ALA A 170 -28.11 -19.91 -5.93
CA ALA A 170 -27.45 -20.46 -7.11
C ALA A 170 -26.47 -21.58 -6.72
N THR A 171 -26.74 -22.31 -5.64
CA THR A 171 -25.78 -23.29 -5.10
C THR A 171 -25.57 -24.51 -6.01
N GLY A 172 -24.36 -25.06 -6.01
CA GLY A 172 -24.04 -26.35 -6.61
C GLY A 172 -23.98 -27.45 -5.56
N GLN A 173 -25.09 -28.14 -5.31
CA GLN A 173 -25.22 -29.08 -4.19
C GLN A 173 -24.77 -30.52 -4.49
N VAL A 174 -24.55 -30.86 -5.77
CA VAL A 174 -24.18 -32.22 -6.19
C VAL A 174 -22.66 -32.39 -6.15
N LYS A 175 -22.17 -33.58 -5.78
CA LYS A 175 -20.73 -33.87 -5.80
C LYS A 175 -20.14 -33.53 -7.19
N GLY A 176 -19.13 -32.66 -7.20
CA GLY A 176 -18.46 -32.23 -8.42
C GLY A 176 -19.07 -30.99 -9.10
N SER A 177 -20.23 -30.49 -8.67
CA SER A 177 -20.82 -29.27 -9.22
C SER A 177 -20.18 -28.02 -8.62
N SER A 178 -19.92 -27.02 -9.47
CA SER A 178 -19.59 -25.67 -9.03
C SER A 178 -20.86 -24.88 -8.67
N GLY A 179 -20.70 -23.81 -7.91
CA GLY A 179 -21.75 -22.80 -7.76
C GLY A 179 -22.10 -22.13 -9.08
N GLY A 180 -23.31 -21.59 -9.16
CA GLY A 180 -23.82 -20.83 -10.30
C GLY A 180 -23.36 -19.37 -10.29
N ARG A 181 -24.04 -18.55 -11.09
CA ARG A 181 -23.72 -17.13 -11.27
C ARG A 181 -24.89 -16.25 -10.88
N VAL A 182 -24.63 -15.22 -10.09
CA VAL A 182 -25.60 -14.20 -9.66
C VAL A 182 -25.12 -12.82 -10.09
N GLU A 183 -25.98 -12.07 -10.78
CA GLU A 183 -25.73 -10.69 -11.21
C GLU A 183 -26.87 -9.79 -10.71
N ILE A 184 -26.53 -8.75 -9.94
CA ILE A 184 -27.48 -7.79 -9.37
C ILE A 184 -27.00 -6.40 -9.77
N THR A 185 -27.65 -5.78 -10.77
CA THR A 185 -27.24 -4.51 -11.36
C THR A 185 -28.41 -3.53 -11.46
N GLY A 186 -28.11 -2.24 -11.45
CA GLY A 186 -29.08 -1.14 -11.53
C GLY A 186 -28.33 0.19 -11.43
N HIS A 187 -29.03 1.31 -11.37
CA HIS A 187 -28.40 2.58 -11.01
C HIS A 187 -28.00 2.59 -9.53
N HIS A 188 -28.88 2.09 -8.67
CA HIS A 188 -28.58 1.81 -7.27
C HIS A 188 -28.85 0.34 -6.96
N VAL A 189 -28.02 -0.26 -6.11
CA VAL A 189 -28.20 -1.64 -5.64
C VAL A 189 -28.13 -1.67 -4.11
N SER A 190 -29.13 -2.30 -3.48
CA SER A 190 -29.19 -2.44 -2.01
C SER A 190 -29.47 -3.89 -1.60
N LEU A 191 -28.58 -4.47 -0.80
CA LEU A 191 -28.76 -5.74 -0.12
C LEU A 191 -29.03 -5.44 1.37
N GLU A 192 -30.24 -5.77 1.83
CA GLU A 192 -30.77 -5.44 3.16
C GLU A 192 -31.23 -6.72 3.87
N GLY A 193 -30.38 -7.30 4.72
CA GLY A 193 -30.62 -8.61 5.34
C GLY A 193 -30.65 -9.77 4.33
N ALA A 194 -30.08 -9.55 3.14
CA ALA A 194 -30.16 -10.49 2.04
C ALA A 194 -29.22 -11.68 2.23
N THR A 195 -29.61 -12.85 1.72
CA THR A 195 -28.69 -13.99 1.55
C THR A 195 -28.52 -14.30 0.07
N VAL A 196 -27.30 -14.17 -0.43
CA VAL A 196 -26.91 -14.57 -1.79
C VAL A 196 -25.94 -15.74 -1.70
N ASP A 197 -26.32 -16.91 -2.22
CA ASP A 197 -25.51 -18.12 -2.10
C ASP A 197 -25.24 -18.76 -3.46
N ALA A 198 -23.98 -18.66 -3.88
CA ALA A 198 -23.39 -19.31 -5.05
C ALA A 198 -22.31 -20.33 -4.61
N SER A 199 -22.41 -20.94 -3.43
CA SER A 199 -21.47 -21.98 -3.00
C SER A 199 -21.61 -23.25 -3.85
N GLY A 200 -20.51 -24.00 -4.02
CA GLY A 200 -20.52 -25.27 -4.76
C GLY A 200 -19.72 -26.38 -4.08
N MET A 201 -20.08 -27.63 -4.35
CA MET A 201 -19.34 -28.80 -3.85
C MET A 201 -17.92 -28.91 -4.43
N LYS A 202 -17.69 -28.43 -5.67
CA LYS A 202 -16.36 -28.40 -6.31
C LYS A 202 -15.72 -27.02 -6.19
N ASN A 203 -16.20 -26.05 -6.94
CA ASN A 203 -15.73 -24.66 -6.84
C ASN A 203 -16.88 -23.77 -6.35
N GLY A 204 -16.53 -22.67 -5.70
CA GLY A 204 -17.45 -21.56 -5.53
C GLY A 204 -17.91 -20.98 -6.87
N GLY A 205 -19.07 -20.35 -6.88
CA GLY A 205 -19.64 -19.64 -8.02
C GLY A 205 -19.21 -18.18 -8.07
N GLU A 206 -19.98 -17.38 -8.81
CA GLU A 206 -19.67 -15.97 -9.05
C GLU A 206 -20.84 -15.09 -8.64
N VAL A 207 -20.56 -14.02 -7.88
CA VAL A 207 -21.57 -13.05 -7.45
C VAL A 207 -21.09 -11.65 -7.81
N TYR A 208 -21.92 -10.92 -8.54
CA TYR A 208 -21.68 -9.52 -8.93
C TYR A 208 -22.80 -8.65 -8.37
N VAL A 209 -22.45 -7.70 -7.53
CA VAL A 209 -23.37 -6.75 -6.90
C VAL A 209 -22.95 -5.35 -7.30
N GLY A 210 -23.79 -4.68 -8.07
CA GLY A 210 -23.56 -3.34 -8.56
C GLY A 210 -22.61 -3.22 -9.74
N GLY A 211 -21.73 -4.20 -10.03
CA GLY A 211 -20.86 -4.10 -11.20
C GLY A 211 -19.98 -5.32 -11.45
N GLY A 212 -19.26 -5.29 -12.57
CA GLY A 212 -18.20 -6.24 -12.88
C GLY A 212 -16.86 -5.88 -12.24
N LEU A 213 -15.87 -6.77 -12.38
CA LEU A 213 -14.49 -6.56 -11.91
C LEU A 213 -13.92 -5.21 -12.38
N TYR A 214 -13.15 -4.54 -11.51
CA TYR A 214 -12.46 -3.28 -11.80
C TYR A 214 -13.38 -2.17 -12.34
N GLY A 215 -14.63 -2.14 -11.86
CA GLY A 215 -15.57 -1.10 -12.22
C GLY A 215 -16.14 -1.14 -13.62
N ALA A 216 -16.44 -2.36 -14.10
CA ALA A 216 -17.13 -2.63 -15.36
C ALA A 216 -16.26 -2.63 -16.63
N ILE A 217 -15.02 -3.12 -16.55
CA ILE A 217 -14.29 -3.56 -17.75
C ILE A 217 -14.94 -4.87 -18.25
N GLY A 218 -16.13 -4.79 -18.85
CA GLY A 218 -16.90 -5.96 -19.30
C GLY A 218 -18.39 -5.71 -19.58
N PRO A 219 -19.18 -6.76 -19.88
CA PRO A 219 -20.59 -6.65 -20.27
C PRO A 219 -21.57 -6.38 -19.11
N ILE A 220 -21.08 -6.28 -17.86
CA ILE A 220 -21.91 -6.09 -16.66
C ILE A 220 -21.98 -4.58 -16.35
N PRO A 221 -23.15 -3.93 -16.45
CA PRO A 221 -23.30 -2.51 -16.16
C PRO A 221 -22.96 -2.19 -14.70
N GLY A 222 -22.32 -1.04 -14.48
CA GLY A 222 -21.99 -0.51 -13.16
C GLY A 222 -23.11 0.35 -12.56
N ALA A 223 -23.35 0.21 -11.26
CA ALA A 223 -24.20 1.05 -10.43
C ALA A 223 -23.45 2.31 -10.01
N SER A 224 -24.17 3.40 -9.71
CA SER A 224 -23.58 4.57 -9.06
C SER A 224 -23.34 4.31 -7.57
N VAL A 225 -24.32 3.70 -6.90
CA VAL A 225 -24.28 3.39 -5.47
C VAL A 225 -24.62 1.93 -5.22
N THR A 226 -23.75 1.27 -4.46
CA THR A 226 -23.99 -0.08 -3.95
C THR A 226 -23.93 -0.10 -2.43
N TYR A 227 -24.95 -0.66 -1.79
CA TYR A 227 -25.06 -0.80 -0.34
C TYR A 227 -25.29 -2.26 0.05
N VAL A 228 -24.51 -2.76 1.00
CA VAL A 228 -24.66 -4.10 1.59
C VAL A 228 -24.72 -3.96 3.10
N SER A 229 -25.89 -4.22 3.69
CA SER A 229 -26.13 -4.09 5.13
C SER A 229 -25.34 -5.11 5.97
N ALA A 230 -25.17 -4.82 7.26
CA ALA A 230 -24.39 -5.66 8.18
C ALA A 230 -24.94 -7.08 8.35
N ASP A 231 -26.24 -7.27 8.21
CA ASP A 231 -26.94 -8.55 8.28
C ASP A 231 -27.02 -9.29 6.93
N SER A 232 -26.50 -8.71 5.84
CA SER A 232 -26.44 -9.36 4.54
C SER A 232 -25.23 -10.30 4.43
N VAL A 233 -25.44 -11.46 3.78
CA VAL A 233 -24.43 -12.50 3.59
C VAL A 233 -24.32 -12.90 2.13
N ILE A 234 -23.11 -12.93 1.60
CA ILE A 234 -22.77 -13.41 0.26
C ILE A 234 -21.83 -14.62 0.38
N ASN A 235 -22.23 -15.76 -0.18
CA ASN A 235 -21.47 -17.00 -0.14
C ASN A 235 -21.06 -17.45 -1.54
N ALA A 236 -19.79 -17.77 -1.71
CA ALA A 236 -19.18 -18.35 -2.90
C ALA A 236 -18.15 -19.41 -2.48
N ASN A 237 -18.48 -20.25 -1.51
CA ASN A 237 -17.54 -21.23 -0.96
C ASN A 237 -17.37 -22.45 -1.87
N SER A 238 -16.20 -23.09 -1.82
CA SER A 238 -16.07 -24.51 -2.13
C SER A 238 -16.35 -25.35 -0.87
N LEU A 239 -17.33 -26.25 -0.93
CA LEU A 239 -17.78 -27.04 0.22
C LEU A 239 -17.04 -28.38 0.39
N ASN A 240 -16.27 -28.82 -0.61
CA ASN A 240 -15.53 -30.08 -0.54
C ASN A 240 -14.12 -30.00 -1.12
N THR A 241 -13.96 -29.96 -2.44
CA THR A 241 -12.65 -29.92 -3.10
C THR A 241 -12.68 -28.97 -4.29
N GLY A 242 -11.90 -27.90 -4.22
CA GLY A 242 -11.73 -26.89 -5.26
C GLY A 242 -11.64 -25.49 -4.66
N ASN A 243 -11.59 -24.49 -5.51
CA ASN A 243 -11.30 -23.12 -5.09
C ASN A 243 -12.56 -22.42 -4.60
N GLY A 244 -12.38 -21.47 -3.69
CA GLY A 244 -13.38 -20.45 -3.42
C GLY A 244 -13.73 -19.69 -4.70
N GLY A 245 -14.93 -19.13 -4.73
CA GLY A 245 -15.49 -18.43 -5.87
C GLY A 245 -15.06 -16.96 -5.94
N MET A 246 -15.80 -16.19 -6.71
CA MET A 246 -15.54 -14.77 -6.93
C MET A 246 -16.72 -13.93 -6.48
N VAL A 247 -16.46 -12.88 -5.72
CA VAL A 247 -17.48 -11.92 -5.28
C VAL A 247 -17.02 -10.50 -5.60
N VAL A 248 -17.85 -9.74 -6.31
CA VAL A 248 -17.59 -8.34 -6.62
C VAL A 248 -18.72 -7.48 -6.08
N VAL A 249 -18.36 -6.47 -5.30
CA VAL A 249 -19.26 -5.42 -4.81
C VAL A 249 -18.71 -4.07 -5.29
N TRP A 250 -19.44 -3.39 -6.16
CA TRP A 250 -18.92 -2.20 -6.84
C TRP A 250 -19.97 -1.11 -7.04
N GLY A 251 -19.54 0.16 -6.99
CA GLY A 251 -20.34 1.34 -7.30
C GLY A 251 -19.47 2.51 -7.75
N SER A 252 -19.83 3.19 -8.84
CA SER A 252 -18.99 4.23 -9.47
C SER A 252 -18.78 5.44 -8.58
N ASP A 253 -19.81 5.84 -7.82
CA ASP A 253 -19.74 6.96 -6.90
C ASP A 253 -19.49 6.49 -5.46
N ARG A 254 -20.14 5.40 -5.04
CA ARG A 254 -19.99 4.91 -3.67
C ARG A 254 -20.28 3.42 -3.52
N THR A 255 -19.45 2.76 -2.74
CA THR A 255 -19.72 1.42 -2.21
C THR A 255 -19.73 1.47 -0.69
N GLY A 256 -20.85 1.10 -0.06
CA GLY A 256 -20.97 0.92 1.38
C GLY A 256 -21.12 -0.55 1.72
N PHE A 257 -20.08 -1.17 2.25
CA PHE A 257 -20.05 -2.60 2.56
C PHE A 257 -19.90 -2.83 4.07
N TYR A 258 -20.96 -3.36 4.68
CA TYR A 258 -21.03 -3.66 6.12
C TYR A 258 -21.24 -5.16 6.39
N GLY A 259 -21.60 -5.94 5.37
CA GLY A 259 -22.01 -7.34 5.49
C GLY A 259 -20.87 -8.35 5.54
N HIS A 260 -21.20 -9.61 5.23
CA HIS A 260 -20.26 -10.73 5.25
C HIS A 260 -20.10 -11.36 3.87
N ILE A 261 -18.86 -11.58 3.44
CA ILE A 261 -18.53 -12.37 2.25
C ILE A 261 -17.73 -13.60 2.63
N ASN A 262 -18.17 -14.78 2.18
CA ASN A 262 -17.43 -16.03 2.32
C ASN A 262 -17.06 -16.59 0.94
N ALA A 263 -15.78 -16.70 0.65
CA ALA A 263 -15.25 -17.32 -0.58
C ALA A 263 -14.14 -18.32 -0.22
N ARG A 264 -14.45 -19.25 0.69
CA ARG A 264 -13.46 -20.19 1.24
C ARG A 264 -13.10 -21.30 0.27
N GLY A 265 -11.85 -21.77 0.36
CA GLY A 265 -11.39 -22.97 -0.33
C GLY A 265 -11.97 -24.25 0.26
N GLY A 266 -11.98 -25.32 -0.55
CA GLY A 266 -12.58 -26.60 -0.15
C GLY A 266 -11.85 -27.25 1.03
N LYS A 267 -12.62 -27.82 1.98
CA LYS A 267 -12.08 -28.51 3.17
C LYS A 267 -11.05 -29.63 2.86
N ASN A 268 -11.14 -30.23 1.68
CA ASN A 268 -10.29 -31.32 1.23
C ASN A 268 -9.22 -30.89 0.21
N GLY A 269 -9.16 -29.62 -0.17
CA GLY A 269 -8.20 -29.08 -1.12
C GLY A 269 -8.77 -27.92 -1.95
N GLY A 270 -7.87 -27.07 -2.46
CA GLY A 270 -8.18 -25.87 -3.22
C GLY A 270 -7.85 -24.59 -2.48
N ASN A 271 -7.73 -23.49 -3.22
CA ASN A 271 -7.36 -22.18 -2.71
C ASN A 271 -8.59 -21.35 -2.31
N GLY A 272 -8.36 -20.29 -1.55
CA GLY A 272 -9.35 -19.26 -1.28
C GLY A 272 -9.79 -18.56 -2.57
N GLY A 273 -10.95 -17.94 -2.51
CA GLY A 273 -11.53 -17.17 -3.61
C GLY A 273 -10.99 -15.76 -3.69
N PHE A 274 -11.53 -15.00 -4.64
CA PHE A 274 -11.22 -13.60 -4.84
C PHE A 274 -12.43 -12.73 -4.51
N VAL A 275 -12.20 -11.64 -3.79
CA VAL A 275 -13.24 -10.69 -3.42
C VAL A 275 -12.80 -9.29 -3.80
N GLU A 276 -13.67 -8.52 -4.43
CA GLU A 276 -13.48 -7.10 -4.71
C GLU A 276 -14.58 -6.30 -4.01
N VAL A 277 -14.19 -5.29 -3.22
CA VAL A 277 -15.09 -4.29 -2.65
C VAL A 277 -14.50 -2.92 -2.99
N SER A 278 -14.98 -2.34 -4.09
CA SER A 278 -14.31 -1.22 -4.75
C SER A 278 -15.29 -0.17 -5.24
N THR A 279 -14.76 0.95 -5.74
CA THR A 279 -15.54 2.12 -6.17
C THR A 279 -14.80 2.87 -7.29
N GLY A 280 -15.48 3.77 -8.00
CA GLY A 280 -14.81 4.81 -8.78
C GLY A 280 -14.38 6.04 -7.97
N LYS A 281 -14.91 6.25 -6.75
CA LYS A 281 -14.61 7.41 -5.89
C LYS A 281 -14.37 7.04 -4.42
N GLY A 282 -15.38 6.51 -3.73
CA GLY A 282 -15.37 6.28 -2.27
C GLY A 282 -15.85 4.90 -1.80
N VAL A 283 -15.01 4.16 -1.05
CA VAL A 283 -15.37 2.91 -0.36
C VAL A 283 -15.51 3.13 1.14
N VAL A 284 -16.67 2.77 1.68
CA VAL A 284 -16.85 2.50 3.11
C VAL A 284 -16.78 0.99 3.30
N PHE A 285 -15.73 0.51 3.98
CA PHE A 285 -15.52 -0.90 4.27
C PHE A 285 -15.55 -1.15 5.77
N GLU A 286 -16.65 -1.72 6.24
CA GLU A 286 -16.83 -2.10 7.65
C GLU A 286 -17.24 -3.57 7.84
N GLY A 287 -17.45 -4.30 6.74
CA GLY A 287 -17.81 -5.72 6.76
C GLY A 287 -16.64 -6.68 6.98
N ILE A 288 -16.91 -7.97 6.78
CA ILE A 288 -15.95 -9.07 6.98
C ILE A 288 -15.86 -9.92 5.72
N VAL A 289 -14.62 -10.26 5.35
CA VAL A 289 -14.34 -11.11 4.19
C VAL A 289 -13.49 -12.32 4.61
N ASP A 290 -14.01 -13.52 4.38
CA ASP A 290 -13.33 -14.79 4.68
C ASP A 290 -13.05 -15.57 3.39
N THR A 291 -11.76 -15.63 3.04
CA THR A 291 -11.24 -16.38 1.88
C THR A 291 -10.31 -17.52 2.33
N THR A 292 -10.42 -17.97 3.57
CA THR A 292 -9.54 -19.00 4.14
C THR A 292 -9.55 -20.30 3.31
N ALA A 293 -8.42 -21.00 3.30
CA ALA A 293 -8.27 -22.29 2.63
C ALA A 293 -7.44 -23.25 3.47
N ALA A 294 -8.09 -24.24 4.09
CA ALA A 294 -7.45 -25.14 5.05
C ALA A 294 -6.29 -26.00 4.48
N LYS A 295 -6.26 -26.20 3.16
CA LYS A 295 -5.25 -27.03 2.46
C LYS A 295 -4.68 -26.35 1.20
N GLY A 296 -4.86 -25.05 1.07
CA GLY A 296 -4.42 -24.27 -0.08
C GLY A 296 -3.94 -22.89 0.34
N THR A 297 -3.76 -22.01 -0.62
CA THR A 297 -3.42 -20.61 -0.36
C THR A 297 -4.70 -19.85 -0.03
N THR A 298 -4.70 -19.08 1.06
CA THR A 298 -5.79 -18.13 1.38
C THR A 298 -5.95 -17.12 0.25
N GLY A 299 -7.19 -16.73 -0.03
CA GLY A 299 -7.52 -15.80 -1.09
C GLY A 299 -7.22 -14.34 -0.74
N GLU A 300 -7.81 -13.44 -1.51
CA GLU A 300 -7.53 -12.02 -1.46
C GLU A 300 -8.81 -11.19 -1.49
N LEU A 301 -8.80 -10.09 -0.73
CA LEU A 301 -9.72 -8.97 -0.83
C LEU A 301 -8.98 -7.81 -1.53
N LEU A 302 -9.51 -7.36 -2.66
CA LEU A 302 -9.12 -6.12 -3.32
C LEU A 302 -10.05 -4.97 -2.89
N ILE A 303 -9.45 -3.87 -2.45
CA ILE A 303 -10.09 -2.57 -2.25
C ILE A 303 -9.40 -1.58 -3.18
N ASP A 304 -10.14 -1.06 -4.17
CA ASP A 304 -9.61 -0.16 -5.21
C ASP A 304 -10.32 1.21 -5.16
N PRO A 305 -9.82 2.16 -4.33
CA PRO A 305 -10.30 3.54 -4.29
C PRO A 305 -9.45 4.47 -5.19
N ALA A 306 -9.92 5.70 -5.43
CA ALA A 306 -9.08 6.69 -6.11
C ALA A 306 -7.89 7.14 -5.24
N SER A 307 -8.12 7.38 -3.94
CA SER A 307 -7.13 7.73 -2.92
C SER A 307 -7.68 7.35 -1.56
N VAL A 308 -6.82 7.05 -0.59
CA VAL A 308 -7.29 6.59 0.72
C VAL A 308 -6.29 6.86 1.85
N THR A 309 -6.83 7.26 3.00
CA THR A 309 -6.13 7.28 4.28
C THR A 309 -6.48 6.03 5.07
N ILE A 310 -5.49 5.36 5.65
CA ILE A 310 -5.68 4.25 6.60
C ILE A 310 -5.36 4.78 7.99
N GLY A 311 -6.28 4.60 8.95
CA GLY A 311 -6.06 5.04 10.32
C GLY A 311 -7.12 4.52 11.31
N ASN A 312 -7.19 5.12 12.50
CA ASN A 312 -8.04 4.65 13.61
C ASN A 312 -9.44 5.27 13.67
N GLY A 313 -9.69 6.31 12.86
CA GLY A 313 -10.97 7.00 12.75
C GLY A 313 -12.08 6.17 12.09
N PRO A 314 -13.34 6.63 12.16
CA PRO A 314 -14.44 5.97 11.45
C PRO A 314 -14.22 6.08 9.94
N ALA A 315 -14.78 5.13 9.18
CA ALA A 315 -14.78 5.24 7.73
C ALA A 315 -15.49 6.55 7.30
N ALA A 316 -14.82 7.32 6.44
CA ALA A 316 -15.38 8.57 5.97
C ALA A 316 -16.57 8.30 5.04
N PRO A 317 -17.67 9.08 5.08
CA PRO A 317 -18.83 8.84 4.22
C PRO A 317 -18.50 8.89 2.73
N ASP A 318 -17.47 9.64 2.34
CA ASP A 318 -16.95 9.73 0.97
C ASP A 318 -15.92 8.63 0.64
N GLY A 319 -15.67 7.70 1.57
CA GLY A 319 -14.79 6.56 1.41
C GLY A 319 -13.32 6.89 1.23
N SER A 320 -12.90 8.10 1.61
CA SER A 320 -11.50 8.53 1.65
C SER A 320 -10.71 7.90 2.80
N TYR A 321 -11.37 7.19 3.71
CA TYR A 321 -10.77 6.69 4.94
C TYR A 321 -11.14 5.22 5.22
N LEU A 322 -10.13 4.37 5.40
CA LEU A 322 -10.27 2.98 5.82
C LEU A 322 -9.85 2.82 7.29
N ASN A 323 -10.74 2.22 8.07
CA ASN A 323 -10.45 1.92 9.47
C ASN A 323 -9.47 0.74 9.58
N ALA A 324 -8.35 0.95 10.26
CA ALA A 324 -7.31 -0.04 10.46
C ALA A 324 -7.78 -1.26 11.26
N GLY A 325 -8.73 -1.08 12.19
CA GLY A 325 -9.37 -2.18 12.92
C GLY A 325 -10.18 -3.11 12.00
N ASN A 326 -10.87 -2.57 11.00
CA ASN A 326 -11.57 -3.38 9.99
C ASN A 326 -10.58 -4.12 9.06
N ILE A 327 -9.45 -3.49 8.73
CA ILE A 327 -8.35 -4.18 8.03
C ILE A 327 -7.81 -5.32 8.91
N ALA A 328 -7.54 -5.07 10.19
CA ALA A 328 -7.06 -6.09 11.13
C ALA A 328 -8.05 -7.26 11.27
N ASN A 329 -9.36 -6.97 11.36
CA ASN A 329 -10.40 -7.99 11.38
C ASN A 329 -10.38 -8.87 10.13
N THR A 330 -10.09 -8.29 8.97
CA THR A 330 -10.03 -9.02 7.70
C THR A 330 -8.73 -9.81 7.56
N LEU A 331 -7.60 -9.27 8.02
CA LEU A 331 -6.29 -9.94 8.04
C LEU A 331 -6.21 -11.16 8.97
N ALA A 332 -7.25 -11.41 9.78
CA ALA A 332 -7.43 -12.67 10.49
C ALA A 332 -7.84 -13.83 9.55
N PHE A 333 -8.41 -13.53 8.37
CA PHE A 333 -9.00 -14.54 7.47
C PHE A 333 -8.54 -14.44 6.00
N THR A 334 -8.07 -13.27 5.55
CA THR A 334 -7.91 -12.95 4.13
C THR A 334 -6.68 -12.06 3.90
N ASN A 335 -5.97 -12.24 2.78
CA ASN A 335 -4.97 -11.24 2.35
C ASN A 335 -5.70 -9.97 1.88
N VAL A 336 -5.21 -8.80 2.25
CA VAL A 336 -5.83 -7.52 1.87
C VAL A 336 -4.91 -6.78 0.90
N ALA A 337 -5.44 -6.43 -0.26
CA ALA A 337 -4.81 -5.57 -1.25
C ALA A 337 -5.57 -4.24 -1.31
N VAL A 338 -4.90 -3.16 -0.95
CA VAL A 338 -5.40 -1.79 -1.14
C VAL A 338 -4.69 -1.21 -2.36
N SER A 339 -5.42 -1.03 -3.45
CA SER A 339 -4.88 -0.54 -4.71
C SER A 339 -5.47 0.82 -5.03
N ALA A 340 -4.81 1.91 -4.66
CA ALA A 340 -5.32 3.25 -4.96
C ALA A 340 -4.74 3.82 -6.25
N THR A 341 -5.56 4.54 -7.03
CA THR A 341 -5.07 5.17 -8.28
C THR A 341 -4.02 6.26 -8.01
N ASN A 342 -4.21 7.10 -6.98
CA ASN A 342 -3.27 8.20 -6.69
C ASN A 342 -2.40 7.87 -5.47
N ASN A 343 -2.94 8.05 -4.26
CA ASN A 343 -2.16 8.04 -3.03
C ASN A 343 -2.78 7.10 -1.99
N ILE A 344 -1.90 6.51 -1.17
CA ILE A 344 -2.26 5.84 0.09
C ILE A 344 -1.53 6.55 1.22
N ASP A 345 -2.27 7.02 2.22
CA ASP A 345 -1.73 7.71 3.39
C ASP A 345 -1.93 6.87 4.65
N ILE A 346 -0.89 6.71 5.46
CA ILE A 346 -1.03 6.15 6.81
C ILE A 346 -1.28 7.33 7.75
N GLY A 347 -2.53 7.55 8.14
CA GLY A 347 -2.98 8.76 8.81
C GLY A 347 -2.73 8.83 10.31
N ASP A 348 -2.64 7.67 10.97
CA ASP A 348 -2.39 7.52 12.40
C ASP A 348 -1.39 6.38 12.64
N ASP A 349 -0.83 6.29 13.85
CA ASP A 349 -0.17 5.05 14.29
C ASP A 349 -1.22 3.94 14.38
N ILE A 350 -1.05 2.87 13.61
CA ILE A 350 -2.02 1.79 13.52
C ILE A 350 -1.49 0.48 14.08
N ASN A 351 -2.34 -0.25 14.81
CA ASN A 351 -2.06 -1.61 15.23
C ASN A 351 -2.98 -2.59 14.49
N ILE A 352 -2.41 -3.33 13.55
CA ILE A 352 -3.09 -4.38 12.78
C ILE A 352 -2.54 -5.77 13.10
N SER A 353 -1.88 -5.93 14.25
CA SER A 353 -1.40 -7.23 14.73
C SER A 353 -2.48 -8.10 15.35
N THR A 354 -3.57 -7.48 15.80
CA THR A 354 -4.75 -8.14 16.38
C THR A 354 -6.02 -7.39 15.99
N GLY A 355 -7.06 -8.10 15.61
CA GLY A 355 -8.42 -7.56 15.47
C GLY A 355 -9.39 -8.16 16.50
N ALA A 356 -10.68 -7.89 16.32
CA ALA A 356 -11.77 -8.48 17.10
C ALA A 356 -11.82 -10.02 17.03
N PHE A 357 -11.22 -10.60 15.98
CA PHE A 357 -11.15 -12.05 15.75
C PHE A 357 -9.83 -12.69 16.21
N GLY A 358 -8.97 -11.94 16.91
CA GLY A 358 -7.70 -12.41 17.42
C GLY A 358 -6.49 -11.97 16.58
N PRO A 359 -5.35 -12.68 16.66
CA PRO A 359 -4.13 -12.31 15.95
C PRO A 359 -4.31 -12.37 14.43
N THR A 360 -3.60 -11.49 13.72
CA THR A 360 -3.62 -11.44 12.25
C THR A 360 -2.47 -12.26 11.66
N PHE A 361 -2.74 -12.91 10.53
CA PHE A 361 -1.80 -13.86 9.91
C PHE A 361 -1.51 -13.57 8.44
N PHE A 362 -2.39 -12.80 7.78
CA PHE A 362 -2.34 -12.60 6.34
C PHE A 362 -1.69 -11.29 5.95
N ASN A 363 -1.38 -11.17 4.66
CA ASN A 363 -0.58 -10.08 4.14
C ASN A 363 -1.42 -8.83 3.87
N LEU A 364 -0.81 -7.67 4.06
CA LEU A 364 -1.31 -6.38 3.59
C LEU A 364 -0.42 -5.91 2.44
N SER A 365 -1.00 -5.69 1.27
CA SER A 365 -0.33 -5.07 0.13
C SER A 365 -0.98 -3.72 -0.19
N MET A 366 -0.14 -2.73 -0.45
CA MET A 366 -0.56 -1.37 -0.82
C MET A 366 0.03 -1.06 -2.19
N THR A 367 -0.80 -0.64 -3.13
CA THR A 367 -0.38 -0.27 -4.49
C THR A 367 -0.91 1.12 -4.81
N SER A 368 -0.03 2.04 -5.21
CA SER A 368 -0.41 3.40 -5.62
C SER A 368 0.73 4.10 -6.37
N ASN A 369 0.52 5.34 -6.82
CA ASN A 369 1.62 6.15 -7.36
C ASN A 369 2.53 6.67 -6.24
N VAL A 370 1.95 7.03 -5.10
CA VAL A 370 2.68 7.49 -3.92
C VAL A 370 2.11 6.83 -2.67
N ILE A 371 2.98 6.33 -1.80
CA ILE A 371 2.59 5.91 -0.45
C ILE A 371 3.25 6.82 0.59
N ASN A 372 2.43 7.45 1.43
CA ASN A 372 2.87 8.28 2.54
C ASN A 372 2.83 7.46 3.83
N PHE A 373 3.95 6.82 4.16
CA PHE A 373 4.17 6.02 5.36
C PHE A 373 4.75 6.91 6.48
N VAL A 374 3.93 7.82 6.99
CA VAL A 374 4.37 8.87 7.92
C VAL A 374 4.09 8.55 9.40
N ASN A 375 3.25 7.55 9.67
CA ASN A 375 2.94 7.04 11.01
C ASN A 375 3.21 5.55 11.10
N ASP A 376 3.33 5.02 12.32
CA ASP A 376 3.78 3.65 12.57
C ASP A 376 2.74 2.58 12.24
N ILE A 377 3.21 1.38 11.86
CA ILE A 377 2.38 0.20 11.64
C ILE A 377 2.88 -0.96 12.50
N ILE A 378 2.03 -1.46 13.40
CA ILE A 378 2.28 -2.71 14.14
C ILE A 378 1.61 -3.88 13.39
N MET A 379 2.41 -4.80 12.89
CA MET A 379 1.99 -5.96 12.09
C MET A 379 1.88 -7.23 12.91
N GLY A 380 0.96 -8.12 12.51
CA GLY A 380 0.82 -9.48 13.04
C GLY A 380 1.88 -10.42 12.49
N ALA A 381 1.50 -11.64 12.08
CA ALA A 381 2.43 -12.59 11.47
C ALA A 381 2.63 -12.39 9.95
N GLY A 382 1.67 -11.75 9.27
CA GLY A 382 1.70 -11.54 7.82
C GLY A 382 2.75 -10.52 7.35
N ASN A 383 2.93 -10.44 6.04
CA ASN A 383 3.87 -9.52 5.38
C ASN A 383 3.20 -8.19 5.01
N LEU A 384 4.03 -7.17 4.83
CA LEU A 384 3.65 -5.83 4.42
C LEU A 384 4.37 -5.47 3.11
N ALA A 385 3.61 -5.12 2.07
CA ALA A 385 4.18 -4.79 0.76
C ALA A 385 3.77 -3.40 0.28
N PHE A 386 4.74 -2.62 -0.21
CA PHE A 386 4.55 -1.28 -0.77
C PHE A 386 4.90 -1.27 -2.26
N ASN A 387 3.88 -1.30 -3.11
CA ASN A 387 4.01 -1.29 -4.56
C ASN A 387 3.75 0.12 -5.10
N ALA A 388 4.68 1.04 -4.87
CA ALA A 388 4.64 2.39 -5.40
C ALA A 388 6.02 2.82 -5.89
N PRO A 389 6.12 3.63 -6.96
CA PRO A 389 7.41 4.17 -7.40
C PRO A 389 8.02 5.13 -6.36
N THR A 390 7.18 5.86 -5.62
CA THR A 390 7.61 6.78 -4.57
C THR A 390 7.02 6.39 -3.22
N VAL A 391 7.87 6.30 -2.20
CA VAL A 391 7.46 6.16 -0.80
C VAL A 391 8.02 7.32 0.02
N ASN A 392 7.14 8.02 0.73
CA ASN A 392 7.52 9.03 1.71
C ASN A 392 7.46 8.41 3.11
N LEU A 393 8.56 8.44 3.85
CA LEU A 393 8.76 7.66 5.07
C LEU A 393 9.07 8.58 6.27
N SER A 394 8.25 8.46 7.32
CA SER A 394 8.54 9.02 8.65
C SER A 394 8.23 8.04 9.78
N GLY A 395 7.32 7.08 9.54
CA GLY A 395 7.00 6.01 10.47
C GLY A 395 7.87 4.76 10.29
N ILE A 396 7.66 3.78 11.16
CA ILE A 396 8.28 2.46 11.12
C ILE A 396 7.25 1.34 11.16
N ALA A 397 7.60 0.19 10.58
CA ALA A 397 6.80 -1.03 10.72
C ALA A 397 7.44 -1.96 11.75
N THR A 398 6.67 -2.37 12.76
CA THR A 398 7.16 -3.25 13.84
C THR A 398 6.25 -4.46 14.04
N THR A 399 6.81 -5.50 14.67
CA THR A 399 6.04 -6.63 15.19
C THR A 399 5.30 -6.21 16.46
N SER A 400 4.33 -7.00 16.90
CA SER A 400 3.66 -6.77 18.20
C SER A 400 4.60 -6.74 19.41
N GLY A 401 5.82 -7.28 19.28
CA GLY A 401 6.88 -7.19 20.30
C GLY A 401 7.74 -5.93 20.23
N GLY A 402 7.46 -5.00 19.32
CA GLY A 402 8.23 -3.75 19.12
C GLY A 402 9.48 -3.89 18.25
N THR A 403 9.82 -5.11 17.81
CA THR A 403 10.96 -5.31 16.88
C THR A 403 10.60 -4.84 15.48
N LEU A 404 11.51 -4.11 14.82
CA LEU A 404 11.41 -3.70 13.42
C LEU A 404 11.11 -4.89 12.49
N LEU A 405 10.22 -4.72 11.52
CA LEU A 405 10.01 -5.73 10.48
C LEU A 405 11.28 -5.91 9.65
N SER A 406 11.72 -7.14 9.47
CA SER A 406 12.86 -7.46 8.60
C SER A 406 12.48 -7.35 7.13
N GLY A 407 13.47 -7.11 6.25
CA GLY A 407 13.27 -7.08 4.79
C GLY A 407 12.73 -8.36 4.15
N SER A 408 12.55 -9.46 4.90
CA SER A 408 11.80 -10.63 4.44
C SER A 408 10.28 -10.51 4.66
N ARG A 409 9.86 -9.59 5.52
CA ARG A 409 8.47 -9.34 5.90
C ARG A 409 7.95 -7.99 5.42
N ILE A 410 8.84 -7.02 5.21
CA ILE A 410 8.54 -5.75 4.56
C ILE A 410 9.32 -5.66 3.25
N GLY A 411 8.65 -5.25 2.18
CA GLY A 411 9.30 -5.06 0.88
C GLY A 411 8.53 -4.06 0.02
N GLY A 412 9.20 -3.56 -1.01
CA GLY A 412 8.55 -2.67 -1.96
C GLY A 412 9.22 -2.61 -3.32
N ALA A 413 8.60 -1.81 -4.19
CA ALA A 413 9.04 -1.56 -5.55
C ALA A 413 9.43 -0.09 -5.79
N ALA A 414 9.78 0.63 -4.71
CA ALA A 414 10.08 2.06 -4.78
C ALA A 414 11.40 2.33 -5.52
N THR A 415 11.35 3.17 -6.54
CA THR A 415 12.55 3.72 -7.18
C THR A 415 13.05 4.94 -6.43
N VAL A 416 12.17 5.62 -5.69
CA VAL A 416 12.52 6.72 -4.79
C VAL A 416 11.88 6.49 -3.42
N VAL A 417 12.70 6.54 -2.37
CA VAL A 417 12.22 6.60 -0.98
C VAL A 417 12.71 7.91 -0.37
N ASN A 418 11.79 8.75 0.11
CA ASN A 418 12.11 9.99 0.80
C ASN A 418 11.92 9.79 2.29
N VAL A 419 13.03 9.73 3.03
CA VAL A 419 13.02 9.71 4.49
C VAL A 419 12.92 11.14 4.99
N LEU A 420 11.78 11.47 5.60
CA LEU A 420 11.41 12.86 5.92
C LEU A 420 11.74 13.28 7.36
N ALA A 421 11.97 12.32 8.26
CA ALA A 421 12.23 12.56 9.69
C ALA A 421 13.10 11.45 10.30
N ASP A 422 13.79 11.77 11.41
CA ASP A 422 14.66 10.84 12.13
C ASP A 422 13.94 9.81 13.01
N THR A 423 12.62 9.86 13.05
CA THR A 423 11.76 8.78 13.57
C THR A 423 11.74 7.56 12.63
N ALA A 424 12.08 7.73 11.35
CA ALA A 424 12.09 6.66 10.37
C ALA A 424 13.33 5.75 10.47
N SER A 425 13.19 4.50 10.00
CA SER A 425 14.32 3.58 9.86
C SER A 425 14.92 3.63 8.46
N LEU A 426 16.22 3.96 8.37
CA LEU A 426 16.97 3.89 7.10
C LEU A 426 17.06 2.46 6.55
N GLN A 427 17.09 1.44 7.43
CA GLN A 427 17.07 0.04 6.97
C GLN A 427 15.75 -0.28 6.28
N GLN A 428 14.61 0.14 6.83
CA GLN A 428 13.31 -0.06 6.17
C GLN A 428 13.18 0.75 4.89
N ALA A 429 13.72 1.97 4.84
CA ALA A 429 13.78 2.74 3.60
C ALA A 429 14.49 1.95 2.49
N MET A 430 15.62 1.30 2.80
CA MET A 430 16.30 0.41 1.86
C MET A 430 15.52 -0.89 1.58
N ASP A 431 14.82 -1.46 2.55
CA ASP A 431 14.02 -2.68 2.35
C ASP A 431 12.83 -2.43 1.41
N LEU A 432 12.22 -1.24 1.47
CA LEU A 432 11.14 -0.76 0.59
C LEU A 432 11.59 -0.40 -0.82
N ALA A 433 12.88 -0.09 -0.99
CA ALA A 433 13.49 0.19 -2.29
C ALA A 433 13.48 -1.04 -3.21
N ALA A 434 13.24 -0.81 -4.51
CA ALA A 434 13.20 -1.84 -5.54
C ALA A 434 14.52 -2.61 -5.65
N ALA A 435 14.46 -3.84 -6.16
CA ALA A 435 15.66 -4.69 -6.31
C ALA A 435 16.53 -4.34 -7.54
N SER A 436 16.02 -3.54 -8.49
CA SER A 436 16.69 -3.20 -9.76
C SER A 436 16.91 -1.70 -9.96
N SER A 437 18.05 -1.34 -10.55
CA SER A 437 18.67 0.00 -10.59
C SER A 437 18.16 0.94 -11.70
N PRO A 438 18.22 2.29 -11.51
CA PRO A 438 18.71 3.01 -10.32
C PRO A 438 17.61 3.32 -9.28
N VAL A 439 17.94 3.14 -7.99
CA VAL A 439 17.06 3.41 -6.83
C VAL A 439 17.74 4.41 -5.89
N THR A 440 16.97 5.41 -5.43
CA THR A 440 17.46 6.46 -4.54
C THR A 440 16.69 6.48 -3.22
N VAL A 441 17.43 6.57 -2.11
CA VAL A 441 16.90 6.87 -0.78
C VAL A 441 17.41 8.25 -0.38
N ASN A 442 16.53 9.24 -0.42
CA ASN A 442 16.83 10.61 0.01
C ASN A 442 16.58 10.73 1.52
N VAL A 443 17.50 11.33 2.25
CA VAL A 443 17.45 11.40 3.73
C VAL A 443 17.50 12.84 4.20
N ALA A 444 16.44 13.28 4.88
CA ALA A 444 16.37 14.58 5.52
C ALA A 444 17.32 14.66 6.73
N SER A 445 17.73 15.88 7.11
CA SER A 445 18.54 16.13 8.31
C SER A 445 17.92 15.51 9.57
N GLY A 446 18.72 14.92 10.43
CA GLY A 446 18.26 14.30 11.69
C GLY A 446 19.25 13.25 12.21
N LEU A 447 18.96 12.68 13.37
CA LEU A 447 19.79 11.64 14.00
C LEU A 447 19.19 10.24 13.80
N TYR A 448 19.73 9.49 12.85
CA TYR A 448 19.30 8.13 12.52
C TYR A 448 20.13 7.10 13.28
N GLN A 449 19.50 6.42 14.22
CA GLN A 449 20.11 5.34 14.99
C GLN A 449 19.77 3.98 14.36
N GLY A 450 20.79 3.21 13.99
CA GLY A 450 20.62 1.87 13.43
C GLY A 450 21.86 1.39 12.70
N ASN A 451 22.20 0.11 12.88
CA ASN A 451 23.18 -0.57 12.05
C ASN A 451 22.55 -0.89 10.69
N LEU A 452 23.19 -0.48 9.58
CA LEU A 452 22.65 -0.60 8.24
C LEU A 452 23.33 -1.73 7.46
N THR A 453 22.55 -2.49 6.70
CA THR A 453 23.04 -3.49 5.75
C THR A 453 22.52 -3.20 4.34
N VAL A 454 23.44 -2.88 3.44
CA VAL A 454 23.16 -2.58 2.04
C VAL A 454 23.34 -3.85 1.21
N ASN A 455 22.24 -4.55 0.94
CA ASN A 455 22.24 -5.83 0.21
C ASN A 455 21.79 -5.71 -1.27
N LYS A 456 21.36 -4.51 -1.70
CA LYS A 456 20.86 -4.23 -3.06
C LYS A 456 21.52 -2.98 -3.62
N GLN A 457 21.38 -2.75 -4.93
CA GLN A 457 21.91 -1.52 -5.53
C GLN A 457 21.06 -0.33 -5.08
N VAL A 458 21.69 0.67 -4.48
CA VAL A 458 20.98 1.83 -3.91
C VAL A 458 21.93 3.02 -3.76
N SER A 459 21.41 4.21 -4.04
CA SER A 459 22.01 5.49 -3.66
C SER A 459 21.34 6.00 -2.40
N LEU A 460 22.05 5.96 -1.27
CA LEU A 460 21.68 6.64 -0.04
C LEU A 460 22.26 8.05 -0.13
N ILE A 461 21.39 9.05 -0.12
CA ILE A 461 21.76 10.45 -0.34
C ILE A 461 21.23 11.29 0.82
N GLY A 462 22.15 11.84 1.60
CA GLY A 462 21.87 12.93 2.53
C GLY A 462 22.03 14.29 1.87
N ASN A 463 21.41 15.32 2.43
CA ASN A 463 21.61 16.70 1.99
C ASN A 463 22.91 17.26 2.59
N GLY A 464 23.99 17.22 1.81
CA GLY A 464 25.31 17.73 2.21
C GLY A 464 25.49 19.24 2.12
N GLY A 465 24.44 20.03 1.91
CA GLY A 465 24.53 21.50 1.82
C GLY A 465 25.35 22.01 0.62
N ASN A 466 25.76 23.28 0.66
CA ASN A 466 26.68 23.86 -0.35
C ASN A 466 28.12 23.47 0.02
N LEU A 467 28.65 22.45 -0.65
CA LEU A 467 29.97 21.87 -0.41
C LEU A 467 31.08 22.77 -1.02
N LEU A 468 31.87 23.43 -0.16
CA LEU A 468 33.10 24.13 -0.56
C LEU A 468 34.37 23.38 -0.12
N ASP A 469 34.27 22.45 0.84
CA ASP A 469 35.35 21.63 1.42
C ASP A 469 34.92 20.14 1.51
N ALA A 470 35.86 19.22 1.76
CA ALA A 470 35.57 17.79 1.97
C ALA A 470 34.73 17.54 3.25
N GLY A 471 33.90 16.50 3.21
CA GLY A 471 32.97 16.12 4.27
C GLY A 471 31.52 16.47 3.96
N ALA A 472 30.63 16.09 4.87
CA ALA A 472 29.23 16.51 4.88
C ALA A 472 29.06 17.83 5.65
N ASP A 473 28.04 18.63 5.28
CA ASP A 473 27.60 19.81 6.05
C ASP A 473 27.18 19.41 7.49
N ALA A 474 27.33 20.33 8.45
CA ALA A 474 26.89 20.13 9.83
C ALA A 474 25.38 19.84 9.97
N SER A 475 24.57 20.28 9.00
CA SER A 475 23.14 20.01 8.87
C SER A 475 22.81 18.69 8.18
N ALA A 476 23.82 17.98 7.67
CA ALA A 476 23.62 16.69 7.02
C ALA A 476 23.10 15.63 8.01
N PRO A 477 22.30 14.67 7.53
CA PRO A 477 21.81 13.56 8.36
C PRO A 477 22.95 12.82 9.05
N THR A 478 22.76 12.53 10.34
CA THR A 478 23.72 11.77 11.14
C THR A 478 23.29 10.31 11.24
N ILE A 479 24.21 9.37 10.98
CA ILE A 479 23.99 7.92 11.18
C ILE A 479 24.84 7.45 12.36
N GLN A 480 24.21 6.81 13.34
CA GLN A 480 24.87 6.19 14.49
C GLN A 480 24.54 4.70 14.59
N GLY A 481 25.58 3.89 14.77
CA GLY A 481 25.40 2.47 15.09
C GLY A 481 24.79 2.27 16.48
N MET A 482 24.12 1.13 16.69
CA MET A 482 23.54 0.77 17.98
C MET A 482 24.33 -0.31 18.73
N THR A 483 25.35 -0.88 18.09
CA THR A 483 26.11 -2.03 18.60
C THR A 483 27.55 -1.65 18.88
N ALA A 484 27.96 -1.65 20.14
CA ALA A 484 29.37 -1.46 20.51
C ALA A 484 30.23 -2.60 19.94
N GLY A 485 31.39 -2.26 19.37
CA GLY A 485 32.23 -3.17 18.59
C GLY A 485 31.66 -3.53 17.21
N GLY A 486 30.50 -2.99 16.83
CA GLY A 486 29.86 -3.23 15.54
C GLY A 486 30.34 -2.29 14.43
N ASN A 487 29.81 -2.49 13.22
CA ASN A 487 29.99 -1.60 12.07
C ASN A 487 28.72 -0.78 11.87
N VAL A 488 28.83 0.49 11.50
CA VAL A 488 27.64 1.34 11.29
C VAL A 488 26.94 0.96 9.98
N ILE A 489 27.69 0.84 8.89
CA ILE A 489 27.18 0.44 7.57
C ILE A 489 27.96 -0.76 7.03
N VAL A 490 27.24 -1.78 6.58
CA VAL A 490 27.80 -2.96 5.93
C VAL A 490 27.29 -3.03 4.48
N VAL A 491 28.19 -2.93 3.52
CA VAL A 491 27.91 -3.00 2.09
C VAL A 491 28.22 -4.39 1.57
N ASN A 492 27.16 -5.12 1.22
CA ASN A 492 27.24 -6.42 0.56
C ASN A 492 26.77 -6.35 -0.90
N SER A 493 26.33 -5.17 -1.35
CA SER A 493 25.76 -5.01 -2.69
C SER A 493 26.83 -4.79 -3.75
N ALA A 494 26.42 -5.06 -5.00
CA ALA A 494 27.27 -4.89 -6.16
C ALA A 494 27.28 -3.47 -6.73
N ASN A 495 26.65 -2.46 -6.09
CA ASN A 495 26.73 -1.02 -6.43
C ASN A 495 25.99 -0.19 -5.36
N ALA A 496 26.66 0.20 -4.29
CA ALA A 496 26.14 1.16 -3.31
C ALA A 496 26.69 2.56 -3.59
N HIS A 497 25.89 3.59 -3.35
CA HIS A 497 26.35 4.96 -3.32
C HIS A 497 25.92 5.59 -2.00
N ILE A 498 26.87 6.09 -1.21
CA ILE A 498 26.64 6.68 0.11
C ILE A 498 27.18 8.10 0.08
N GLN A 499 26.29 9.08 0.13
CA GLN A 499 26.65 10.48 -0.05
C GLN A 499 26.03 11.39 1.00
N GLY A 500 26.81 12.34 1.52
CA GLY A 500 26.25 13.46 2.28
C GLY A 500 25.79 13.13 3.69
N PHE A 501 26.51 12.26 4.42
CA PHE A 501 26.17 11.87 5.80
C PHE A 501 27.24 12.26 6.83
N ASN A 502 26.80 12.59 8.04
CA ASN A 502 27.63 12.56 9.24
C ASN A 502 27.59 11.13 9.84
N ILE A 503 28.62 10.32 9.63
CA ILE A 503 28.68 8.93 10.10
C ILE A 503 29.49 8.88 11.40
N SER A 504 28.83 8.55 12.51
CA SER A 504 29.45 8.60 13.84
C SER A 504 29.58 7.20 14.47
N GLY A 505 30.75 6.93 15.04
CA GLY A 505 31.01 5.71 15.80
C GLY A 505 30.55 5.78 17.25
N THR A 506 29.79 6.81 17.63
CA THR A 506 29.10 6.89 18.92
C THR A 506 28.01 5.81 19.01
N VAL A 507 27.92 5.12 20.15
CA VAL A 507 26.84 4.19 20.47
C VAL A 507 26.30 4.54 21.86
N ASN A 508 25.01 4.83 22.00
CA ASN A 508 24.37 5.19 23.28
C ASN A 508 25.16 6.26 24.05
N SER A 509 25.55 7.34 23.35
CA SER A 509 26.36 8.45 23.89
C SER A 509 27.79 8.07 24.32
N VAL A 510 28.26 6.86 24.01
CA VAL A 510 29.66 6.45 24.19
C VAL A 510 30.41 6.70 22.88
N PRO A 511 31.34 7.67 22.82
CA PRO A 511 32.18 7.90 21.64
C PRO A 511 33.11 6.71 21.39
N ASN A 512 33.57 6.53 20.14
CA ASN A 512 34.53 5.48 19.77
C ASN A 512 34.05 4.07 20.16
N ALA A 513 32.73 3.84 20.13
CA ALA A 513 32.14 2.57 20.54
C ALA A 513 31.92 1.63 19.35
N SER A 514 31.68 2.16 18.15
CA SER A 514 31.66 1.37 16.91
C SER A 514 33.07 1.13 16.41
N ASN A 515 33.32 -0.06 15.85
CA ASN A 515 34.61 -0.39 15.26
C ASN A 515 34.83 0.34 13.95
N ASN A 516 33.89 0.23 13.01
CA ASN A 516 34.06 0.80 11.69
C ASN A 516 32.84 1.61 11.23
N GLY A 517 33.06 2.64 10.42
CA GLY A 517 32.01 3.42 9.78
C GLY A 517 31.34 2.64 8.65
N VAL A 518 32.01 2.52 7.50
CA VAL A 518 31.52 1.73 6.36
C VAL A 518 32.43 0.52 6.15
N THR A 519 31.82 -0.65 5.96
CA THR A 519 32.53 -1.91 5.69
C THR A 519 31.96 -2.64 4.49
N GLY A 520 32.73 -3.54 3.89
CA GLY A 520 32.22 -4.40 2.82
C GLY A 520 33.22 -5.44 2.34
N SER A 521 32.70 -6.52 1.74
CA SER A 521 33.51 -7.58 1.13
C SER A 521 33.02 -7.89 -0.28
N GLY A 522 33.88 -7.78 -1.29
CA GLY A 522 33.46 -8.00 -2.70
C GLY A 522 32.59 -6.87 -3.27
N ALA A 523 32.46 -5.75 -2.56
CA ALA A 523 31.51 -4.68 -2.87
C ALA A 523 31.98 -3.77 -4.02
N ASN A 524 31.01 -3.17 -4.72
CA ASN A 524 31.21 -1.94 -5.49
C ASN A 524 30.54 -0.81 -4.72
N ALA A 525 31.28 0.25 -4.42
CA ALA A 525 30.77 1.36 -3.63
C ALA A 525 31.34 2.69 -4.11
N VAL A 526 30.48 3.70 -4.17
CA VAL A 526 30.88 5.11 -4.19
C VAL A 526 30.55 5.68 -2.81
N ILE A 527 31.54 6.26 -2.16
CA ILE A 527 31.42 6.89 -0.85
C ILE A 527 31.97 8.29 -1.02
N ASP A 528 31.12 9.30 -0.88
CA ASP A 528 31.57 10.67 -1.09
C ASP A 528 30.84 11.72 -0.28
N ASN A 529 31.52 12.82 0.02
CA ASN A 529 30.97 13.94 0.79
C ASN A 529 30.38 13.53 2.15
N ASN A 530 31.01 12.56 2.84
CA ASN A 530 30.63 12.14 4.18
C ASN A 530 31.63 12.61 5.23
N THR A 531 31.16 12.85 6.45
CA THR A 531 32.01 13.14 7.61
C THR A 531 32.01 11.95 8.57
N PHE A 532 33.14 11.28 8.74
CA PHE A 532 33.35 10.16 9.65
C PHE A 532 33.93 10.64 10.98
N THR A 533 33.27 10.32 12.09
CA THR A 533 33.71 10.74 13.42
C THR A 533 33.71 9.62 14.44
N GLY A 534 34.81 9.48 15.18
CA GLY A 534 34.82 8.77 16.46
C GLY A 534 34.65 7.24 16.35
N PHE A 535 35.58 6.56 15.67
CA PHE A 535 35.57 5.10 15.49
C PHE A 535 36.74 4.42 16.20
N ALA A 536 36.50 3.25 16.80
CA ALA A 536 37.55 2.50 17.50
C ALA A 536 38.60 1.89 16.56
N SER A 537 38.18 1.52 15.35
CA SER A 537 39.04 0.98 14.29
C SER A 537 39.07 1.95 13.11
N ASN A 538 38.34 1.70 12.01
CA ASN A 538 38.53 2.44 10.77
C ASN A 538 37.32 3.32 10.41
N GLY A 539 37.53 4.39 9.66
CA GLY A 539 36.42 5.12 9.03
C GLY A 539 35.74 4.23 7.97
N ILE A 540 36.53 3.80 6.99
CA ILE A 540 36.14 2.85 5.95
C ILE A 540 37.06 1.63 6.00
N ALA A 541 36.49 0.43 5.99
CA ALA A 541 37.24 -0.83 5.91
C ALA A 541 36.67 -1.78 4.86
N MET A 542 37.38 -1.97 3.74
CA MET A 542 36.93 -2.75 2.59
C MET A 542 37.85 -3.94 2.33
N THR A 543 37.27 -5.10 2.06
CA THR A 543 38.03 -6.31 1.67
C THR A 543 37.64 -6.80 0.29
N SER A 544 38.60 -7.07 -0.59
CA SER A 544 38.36 -7.57 -1.96
C SER A 544 37.36 -6.70 -2.75
N ALA A 545 37.42 -5.38 -2.65
CA ALA A 545 36.49 -4.48 -3.34
C ALA A 545 36.73 -4.49 -4.87
N ASN A 546 35.68 -4.43 -5.70
CA ASN A 546 35.86 -4.55 -7.16
C ASN A 546 35.86 -3.22 -7.92
N ASN A 547 35.09 -2.24 -7.45
CA ASN A 547 35.04 -0.86 -7.94
C ASN A 547 34.70 0.05 -6.75
N LEU A 548 35.71 0.47 -6.01
CA LEU A 548 35.56 1.33 -4.85
C LEU A 548 36.00 2.74 -5.21
N ASN A 549 35.13 3.73 -5.06
CA ASN A 549 35.47 5.14 -5.20
C ASN A 549 35.18 5.87 -3.89
N VAL A 550 36.22 6.39 -3.24
CA VAL A 550 36.11 7.15 -1.98
C VAL A 550 36.61 8.56 -2.23
N HIS A 551 35.73 9.56 -2.16
CA HIS A 551 36.15 10.92 -2.45
C HIS A 551 35.43 12.05 -1.73
N HIS A 552 36.17 13.12 -1.43
CA HIS A 552 35.64 14.28 -0.70
C HIS A 552 35.04 13.94 0.66
N ASP A 553 35.50 12.86 1.30
CA ASP A 553 35.13 12.52 2.67
C ASP A 553 36.07 13.21 3.69
N LEU A 554 35.54 13.52 4.87
CA LEU A 554 36.27 14.04 6.01
C LEU A 554 36.32 12.97 7.12
N PHE A 555 37.51 12.72 7.68
CA PHE A 555 37.71 11.76 8.77
C PHE A 555 38.29 12.47 9.99
N SER A 556 37.73 12.22 11.17
CA SER A 556 38.23 12.76 12.45
C SER A 556 38.01 11.76 13.59
N GLY A 557 38.96 11.69 14.53
CA GLY A 557 38.86 10.83 15.71
C GLY A 557 38.75 9.34 15.39
N ILE A 558 39.54 8.86 14.42
CA ILE A 558 39.59 7.44 14.02
C ILE A 558 40.72 6.74 14.80
N GLY A 559 40.48 5.53 15.31
CA GLY A 559 41.42 4.80 16.16
C GLY A 559 42.54 4.05 15.42
N ASN A 560 42.25 3.59 14.19
CA ASN A 560 43.16 3.04 13.19
C ASN A 560 42.95 3.84 11.89
N ASP A 561 43.03 3.21 10.71
CA ASP A 561 43.05 3.92 9.42
C ASP A 561 41.74 4.67 9.13
N ALA A 562 41.84 5.88 8.58
CA ALA A 562 40.68 6.55 8.00
C ALA A 562 40.06 5.70 6.88
N ILE A 563 40.93 5.16 6.01
CA ILE A 563 40.54 4.27 4.92
C ILE A 563 41.48 3.06 4.90
N ASN A 564 40.94 1.86 5.07
CA ASN A 564 41.65 0.60 4.97
C ASN A 564 41.04 -0.26 3.84
N VAL A 565 41.83 -0.59 2.81
CA VAL A 565 41.41 -1.45 1.71
C VAL A 565 42.35 -2.64 1.60
N ASN A 566 41.85 -3.85 1.79
CA ASN A 566 42.62 -5.09 1.70
C ASN A 566 42.09 -6.00 0.59
N GLY A 567 42.81 -6.04 -0.52
CA GLY A 567 42.39 -6.75 -1.73
C GLY A 567 41.37 -5.97 -2.55
N GLY A 568 41.45 -6.09 -3.87
CA GLY A 568 40.46 -5.51 -4.77
C GLY A 568 40.99 -5.07 -6.13
N THR A 569 40.09 -4.65 -7.02
CA THR A 569 40.40 -3.98 -8.29
C THR A 569 39.66 -2.66 -8.36
N GLY A 570 40.04 -1.74 -9.25
CA GLY A 570 39.26 -0.53 -9.52
C GLY A 570 39.07 0.38 -8.29
N VAL A 571 40.07 0.47 -7.43
CA VAL A 571 40.03 1.30 -6.21
C VAL A 571 40.55 2.71 -6.55
N THR A 572 39.74 3.72 -6.26
CA THR A 572 40.08 5.14 -6.37
C THR A 572 39.81 5.82 -5.03
N ILE A 573 40.80 6.53 -4.50
CA ILE A 573 40.71 7.29 -3.25
C ILE A 573 41.20 8.70 -3.53
N SER A 574 40.32 9.70 -3.53
CA SER A 574 40.72 11.05 -3.91
C SER A 574 40.06 12.20 -3.16
N SER A 575 40.79 13.32 -3.04
CA SER A 575 40.26 14.55 -2.43
C SER A 575 39.69 14.39 -1.02
N ASN A 576 40.12 13.38 -0.27
CA ASN A 576 39.67 13.18 1.11
C ASN A 576 40.51 14.01 2.08
N VAL A 577 39.94 14.36 3.23
CA VAL A 577 40.62 15.04 4.33
C VAL A 577 40.62 14.15 5.56
N VAL A 578 41.79 13.90 6.14
CA VAL A 578 41.96 13.13 7.38
C VAL A 578 42.54 14.04 8.46
N ARG A 579 41.85 14.18 9.59
CA ARG A 579 42.27 14.96 10.76
C ARG A 579 42.52 14.03 11.95
N GLY A 580 43.77 13.98 12.40
CA GLY A 580 44.17 13.22 13.57
C GLY A 580 43.79 13.96 14.86
N ASP A 581 42.74 13.49 15.53
CA ASP A 581 42.20 14.15 16.71
C ASP A 581 42.26 13.22 17.95
N GLY A 582 43.41 12.58 18.17
CA GLY A 582 43.74 11.96 19.46
C GLY A 582 42.87 10.76 19.87
N GLY A 583 42.61 9.81 18.96
CA GLY A 583 42.06 8.51 19.33
C GLY A 583 42.91 7.85 20.43
N THR A 584 42.28 7.24 21.43
CA THR A 584 42.97 6.59 22.57
C THR A 584 43.67 5.27 22.20
N GLY A 585 43.70 4.91 20.91
CA GLY A 585 44.30 3.70 20.37
C GLY A 585 45.68 3.96 19.75
N ALA A 586 46.54 2.94 19.76
CA ALA A 586 47.89 3.00 19.21
C ALA A 586 47.94 2.87 17.66
N GLY A 587 46.90 3.29 16.95
CA GLY A 587 46.66 2.97 15.53
C GLY A 587 46.79 4.16 14.56
N HIS A 588 46.99 3.81 13.29
CA HIS A 588 47.41 4.64 12.16
C HIS A 588 46.37 5.67 11.72
N ASN A 589 46.69 6.96 11.58
CA ASN A 589 45.67 7.96 11.18
C ASN A 589 45.64 8.24 9.66
N GLY A 590 45.72 7.20 8.83
CA GLY A 590 46.07 7.33 7.41
C GLY A 590 45.18 6.59 6.40
N ILE A 591 45.72 6.42 5.19
CA ILE A 591 45.14 5.58 4.12
C ILE A 591 46.03 4.36 3.96
N THR A 592 45.45 3.17 4.14
CA THR A 592 46.12 1.88 3.98
C THR A 592 45.46 1.12 2.82
N VAL A 593 46.26 0.73 1.82
CA VAL A 593 45.85 -0.14 0.72
C VAL A 593 46.81 -1.32 0.62
N ASP A 594 46.29 -2.53 0.79
CA ASP A 594 47.04 -3.78 0.63
C ASP A 594 46.43 -4.62 -0.51
N SER A 595 47.29 -5.31 -1.26
CA SER A 595 46.92 -6.37 -2.20
C SER A 595 45.88 -5.97 -3.27
N SER A 596 45.86 -4.70 -3.66
CA SER A 596 44.88 -4.11 -4.58
C SER A 596 45.54 -3.59 -5.85
N PRO A 597 45.65 -4.39 -6.93
CA PRO A 597 46.25 -3.93 -8.19
C PRO A 597 45.46 -2.80 -8.86
N GLY A 598 46.19 -1.85 -9.45
CA GLY A 598 45.62 -0.74 -10.23
C GLY A 598 44.92 0.35 -9.39
N VAL A 599 45.27 0.49 -8.11
CA VAL A 599 44.72 1.52 -7.23
C VAL A 599 45.16 2.94 -7.64
N VAL A 600 44.26 3.92 -7.52
CA VAL A 600 44.55 5.35 -7.69
C VAL A 600 44.32 6.08 -6.37
N ILE A 601 45.32 6.82 -5.89
CA ILE A 601 45.26 7.64 -4.68
C ILE A 601 45.67 9.07 -5.05
N ASP A 602 44.72 10.01 -5.15
CA ASP A 602 44.97 11.34 -5.71
C ASP A 602 44.42 12.49 -4.86
N GLY A 603 45.22 13.52 -4.57
CA GLY A 603 44.68 14.78 -4.01
C GLY A 603 44.20 14.72 -2.56
N ASN A 604 44.59 13.71 -1.77
CA ASN A 604 44.16 13.60 -0.38
C ASN A 604 45.02 14.48 0.56
N LEU A 605 44.40 15.03 1.59
CA LEU A 605 45.05 15.80 2.67
C LEU A 605 44.98 15.01 3.98
N ILE A 606 46.12 14.78 4.62
CA ILE A 606 46.23 14.10 5.92
C ILE A 606 46.93 15.06 6.89
N GLU A 607 46.29 15.41 8.00
CA GLU A 607 46.75 16.39 9.00
C GLU A 607 46.42 15.93 10.44
N GLY A 608 47.02 16.51 11.48
CA GLY A 608 46.69 16.17 12.88
C GLY A 608 47.40 14.93 13.43
N LEU A 609 48.40 14.37 12.73
CA LEU A 609 49.03 13.10 13.11
C LEU A 609 49.73 13.20 14.48
N ASN A 610 49.13 12.59 15.51
CA ASN A 610 49.79 12.42 16.80
C ASN A 610 50.57 11.11 16.76
N ASN A 611 51.90 11.17 16.94
CA ASN A 611 52.77 10.00 17.10
C ASN A 611 52.30 9.15 18.29
N GLY A 612 51.36 8.24 18.05
CA GLY A 612 51.01 7.21 19.02
C GLY A 612 52.25 6.37 19.33
N THR A 613 52.33 5.80 20.53
CA THR A 613 53.45 4.92 20.92
C THR A 613 53.48 3.57 20.20
N GLY A 614 52.68 3.40 19.14
CA GLY A 614 52.56 2.20 18.31
C GLY A 614 53.50 2.23 17.12
N ALA A 615 53.99 1.06 16.70
CA ALA A 615 54.94 0.89 15.59
C ALA A 615 54.24 0.96 14.20
N GLY A 616 53.45 2.00 13.99
CA GLY A 616 52.57 2.16 12.84
C GLY A 616 52.93 3.33 11.94
N ASN A 617 52.56 3.27 10.66
CA ASN A 617 52.84 4.33 9.69
C ASN A 617 51.72 5.37 9.69
N ASP A 618 52.02 6.60 10.05
CA ASP A 618 51.12 7.74 9.87
C ASP A 618 51.29 8.30 8.43
N GLY A 619 50.22 8.31 7.62
CA GLY A 619 50.26 8.79 6.22
C GLY A 619 49.58 7.88 5.20
N ILE A 620 50.24 7.60 4.07
CA ILE A 620 49.71 6.74 2.99
C ILE A 620 50.58 5.50 2.86
N PHE A 621 49.98 4.33 3.09
CA PHE A 621 50.62 3.03 2.99
C PHE A 621 50.02 2.19 1.85
N VAL A 622 50.87 1.75 0.91
CA VAL A 622 50.49 0.93 -0.24
C VAL A 622 51.37 -0.33 -0.27
N ASN A 623 50.77 -1.51 -0.08
CA ASN A 623 51.48 -2.79 -0.05
C ASN A 623 50.90 -3.77 -1.07
N LEU A 624 51.75 -4.62 -1.67
CA LEU A 624 51.37 -5.69 -2.59
C LEU A 624 50.41 -5.25 -3.73
N SER A 625 50.45 -3.98 -4.13
CA SER A 625 49.47 -3.34 -5.01
C SER A 625 50.15 -2.88 -6.30
N ASN A 626 50.21 -3.80 -7.27
CA ASN A 626 50.89 -3.53 -8.54
C ASN A 626 50.14 -2.51 -9.40
N ASN A 627 50.87 -1.69 -10.16
CA ASN A 627 50.33 -0.64 -11.02
C ASN A 627 49.54 0.46 -10.27
N ALA A 628 49.87 0.68 -8.99
CA ALA A 628 49.29 1.79 -8.23
C ALA A 628 49.71 3.16 -8.79
N VAL A 629 48.82 4.15 -8.72
CA VAL A 629 49.08 5.55 -9.04
C VAL A 629 48.83 6.38 -7.79
N VAL A 630 49.85 7.05 -7.26
CA VAL A 630 49.75 7.87 -6.04
C VAL A 630 50.24 9.28 -6.36
N THR A 631 49.36 10.27 -6.37
CA THR A 631 49.65 11.63 -6.89
C THR A 631 48.97 12.75 -6.09
N ASN A 632 49.56 13.95 -6.06
CA ASN A 632 48.99 15.17 -5.50
C ASN A 632 48.50 15.10 -4.03
N ASN A 633 48.99 14.15 -3.23
CA ASN A 633 48.59 14.00 -1.83
C ASN A 633 49.48 14.86 -0.91
N THR A 634 48.90 15.40 0.15
CA THR A 634 49.62 16.19 1.17
C THR A 634 49.50 15.52 2.52
N VAL A 635 50.63 15.28 3.19
CA VAL A 635 50.67 14.74 4.55
C VAL A 635 51.40 15.74 5.45
N HIS A 636 50.71 16.28 6.44
CA HIS A 636 51.28 17.18 7.43
C HIS A 636 51.81 16.42 8.64
N ASN A 637 53.07 16.64 8.97
CA ASN A 637 53.69 16.17 10.20
C ASN A 637 53.43 17.17 11.32
N ASP A 638 52.73 16.77 12.38
CA ASP A 638 52.47 17.60 13.57
C ASP A 638 53.50 17.38 14.70
N ALA A 639 54.66 16.77 14.38
CA ALA A 639 55.75 16.60 15.34
C ALA A 639 56.22 17.94 15.91
N THR A 640 55.78 18.26 17.12
CA THR A 640 56.60 19.10 18.02
C THR A 640 57.94 18.38 18.21
N PRO A 641 59.09 19.07 18.15
CA PRO A 641 60.39 18.42 18.04
C PRO A 641 60.80 17.80 19.39
N LEU A 642 60.30 16.60 19.70
CA LEU A 642 60.79 15.78 20.80
C LEU A 642 60.89 14.32 20.34
N SER A 643 62.13 13.82 20.36
CA SER A 643 62.56 12.42 20.26
C SER A 643 62.68 11.81 18.85
N MET A 644 63.91 11.84 18.34
CA MET A 644 64.41 10.96 17.27
C MET A 644 64.18 9.48 17.66
N GLY A 645 63.32 8.79 16.91
CA GLY A 645 63.07 7.35 17.07
C GLY A 645 61.77 6.82 16.48
N ALA A 646 60.80 7.67 16.12
CA ALA A 646 59.52 7.26 15.52
C ALA A 646 59.65 7.02 14.00
N LEU A 647 59.10 5.91 13.50
CA LEU A 647 58.92 5.64 12.07
C LEU A 647 58.08 6.77 11.48
N GLY A 648 58.67 7.52 10.55
CA GLY A 648 58.18 8.85 10.17
C GLY A 648 56.85 8.85 9.43
N VAL A 649 56.16 9.99 9.50
CA VAL A 649 55.09 10.39 8.59
C VAL A 649 55.54 10.14 7.14
N SER A 650 54.89 9.22 6.41
CA SER A 650 55.48 8.69 5.18
C SER A 650 54.48 8.21 4.12
N PHE A 651 54.96 8.29 2.87
CA PHE A 651 54.44 7.51 1.74
C PHE A 651 55.22 6.20 1.69
N ASN A 652 54.62 5.12 2.18
CA ASN A 652 55.28 3.82 2.23
C ASN A 652 54.71 2.88 1.18
N ILE A 653 55.52 2.58 0.17
CA ILE A 653 55.16 1.67 -0.92
C ILE A 653 56.06 0.44 -0.83
N THR A 654 55.48 -0.70 -0.46
CA THR A 654 56.23 -1.96 -0.25
C THR A 654 55.70 -3.08 -1.14
N ASN A 655 56.61 -3.98 -1.56
CA ASN A 655 56.27 -5.20 -2.31
C ASN A 655 55.37 -4.98 -3.54
N SER A 656 55.45 -3.80 -4.18
CA SER A 656 54.60 -3.38 -5.29
C SER A 656 55.43 -3.08 -6.53
N THR A 657 54.94 -3.46 -7.71
CA THR A 657 55.62 -3.29 -9.02
C THR A 657 54.80 -2.39 -9.95
N GLY A 658 55.46 -1.63 -10.84
CA GLY A 658 54.75 -0.76 -11.79
C GLY A 658 54.09 0.48 -11.15
N VAL A 659 54.49 0.85 -9.93
CA VAL A 659 53.89 1.96 -9.19
C VAL A 659 54.36 3.31 -9.74
N THR A 660 53.40 4.19 -10.04
CA THR A 660 53.66 5.59 -10.38
C THR A 660 53.45 6.44 -9.12
N ASN A 661 54.54 6.76 -8.43
CA ASN A 661 54.57 7.69 -7.30
C ASN A 661 55.27 8.99 -7.72
N THR A 662 54.60 9.77 -8.56
CA THR A 662 55.15 11.01 -9.12
C THR A 662 54.01 11.96 -9.47
N ASN A 663 54.09 13.18 -8.93
CA ASN A 663 53.28 14.41 -9.12
C ASN A 663 52.98 14.97 -7.71
N ASN A 664 53.64 16.04 -7.30
CA ASN A 664 53.33 16.90 -6.14
C ASN A 664 52.92 16.23 -4.80
N ASN A 665 53.27 14.96 -4.53
CA ASN A 665 53.09 14.39 -3.20
C ASN A 665 54.02 15.14 -2.23
N THR A 666 53.49 15.74 -1.17
CA THR A 666 54.26 16.53 -0.22
C THR A 666 54.12 16.00 1.20
N VAL A 667 55.26 15.95 1.91
CA VAL A 667 55.31 15.73 3.36
C VAL A 667 55.92 16.99 3.96
N ASN A 668 55.14 17.78 4.68
CA ASN A 668 55.57 19.06 5.23
C ASN A 668 55.20 19.14 6.72
N ASP A 669 55.94 19.93 7.49
CA ASP A 669 55.48 20.28 8.85
C ASP A 669 54.25 21.18 8.75
N ARG A 670 53.27 20.99 9.65
CA ARG A 670 52.08 21.84 9.66
C ARG A 670 52.50 23.32 9.80
N PRO A 671 52.02 24.24 8.94
CA PRO A 671 52.35 25.65 9.05
C PRO A 671 52.04 26.15 10.47
N ALA A 672 52.98 26.85 11.11
CA ALA A 672 52.72 27.46 12.40
C ALA A 672 51.46 28.33 12.29
N PRO A 673 50.49 28.22 13.22
CA PRO A 673 49.29 29.05 13.16
C PRO A 673 49.74 30.51 13.08
N THR A 674 49.26 31.24 12.08
CA THR A 674 49.50 32.69 11.97
C THR A 674 49.21 33.30 13.33
N PRO A 675 50.18 34.00 13.97
CA PRO A 675 49.91 34.65 15.25
C PRO A 675 48.64 35.47 15.10
N ALA A 676 47.67 35.24 15.98
CA ALA A 676 46.48 36.08 16.03
C ALA A 676 46.97 37.55 16.01
N PRO A 677 46.40 38.41 15.16
CA PRO A 677 46.87 39.78 15.04
C PRO A 677 46.94 40.39 16.44
N THR A 678 48.10 40.95 16.79
CA THR A 678 48.28 41.70 18.04
C THR A 678 47.05 42.60 18.20
N PRO A 679 46.27 42.47 19.28
CA PRO A 679 45.12 43.34 19.49
C PRO A 679 45.59 44.78 19.31
N ALA A 680 44.93 45.53 18.41
CA ALA A 680 45.16 46.96 18.33
C ALA A 680 45.01 47.53 19.76
N PRO A 681 45.87 48.48 20.18
CA PRO A 681 45.81 49.05 21.52
C PRO A 681 44.36 49.44 21.80
N THR A 682 43.81 48.88 22.88
CA THR A 682 42.46 49.17 23.35
C THR A 682 42.30 50.69 23.39
N PRO A 683 41.38 51.28 22.61
CA PRO A 683 41.06 52.69 22.76
C PRO A 683 40.75 52.95 24.23
N ALA A 684 41.27 54.06 24.78
CA ALA A 684 40.95 54.47 26.14
C ALA A 684 39.43 54.40 26.35
N PRO A 685 38.96 53.93 27.52
CA PRO A 685 37.54 53.70 27.76
C PRO A 685 36.75 54.96 27.42
N THR A 686 35.90 54.87 26.41
CA THR A 686 34.85 55.86 26.17
C THR A 686 34.03 55.96 27.46
N PRO A 687 33.79 57.16 28.01
CA PRO A 687 32.98 57.34 29.21
C PRO A 687 31.68 56.57 29.09
N GLU A 688 31.34 55.84 30.14
CA GLU A 688 30.12 55.06 30.24
C GLU A 688 28.91 55.93 29.81
N PRO A 689 28.13 55.54 28.80
CA PRO A 689 26.96 56.29 28.42
C PRO A 689 26.01 56.33 29.62
N THR A 690 25.67 57.54 30.05
CA THR A 690 24.66 57.80 31.07
C THR A 690 23.44 56.91 30.81
N PRO A 691 22.98 56.10 31.77
CA PRO A 691 21.80 55.25 31.59
C PRO A 691 20.65 56.08 31.07
N ALA A 692 20.10 55.70 29.92
CA ALA A 692 18.83 56.24 29.47
C ALA A 692 17.78 55.98 30.57
N PRO A 693 16.92 56.96 30.90
CA PRO A 693 15.93 56.81 31.97
C PRO A 693 15.10 55.56 31.70
N THR A 694 14.99 54.72 32.73
CA THR A 694 14.15 53.52 32.74
C THR A 694 12.74 53.92 32.27
N PRO A 695 12.23 53.35 31.17
CA PRO A 695 10.84 53.54 30.79
C PRO A 695 9.95 53.13 31.95
N GLU A 696 9.05 54.03 32.34
CA GLU A 696 8.03 53.76 33.35
C GLU A 696 7.27 52.48 32.95
N PRO A 697 6.98 51.56 33.90
CA PRO A 697 6.38 50.28 33.59
C PRO A 697 5.09 50.47 32.79
N THR A 698 5.07 49.92 31.57
CA THR A 698 3.85 49.79 30.78
C THR A 698 2.79 49.12 31.64
N PRO A 699 1.61 49.74 31.87
CA PRO A 699 0.53 49.14 32.63
C PRO A 699 0.20 47.75 32.07
N ALA A 700 -0.03 46.79 32.97
CA ALA A 700 -0.45 45.45 32.60
C ALA A 700 -1.63 45.53 31.60
N PRO A 701 -1.62 44.71 30.53
CA PRO A 701 -2.71 44.71 29.56
C PRO A 701 -4.02 44.45 30.29
N THR A 702 -4.97 45.37 30.12
CA THR A 702 -6.35 45.20 30.54
C THR A 702 -6.86 43.89 29.93
N PRO A 703 -7.46 42.98 30.72
CA PRO A 703 -8.07 41.77 30.20
C PRO A 703 -9.04 42.12 29.07
N GLU A 704 -8.93 41.41 27.96
CA GLU A 704 -9.88 41.48 26.86
C GLU A 704 -11.29 41.21 27.42
N PRO A 705 -12.31 42.03 27.11
CA PRO A 705 -13.65 41.85 27.63
C PRO A 705 -14.17 40.46 27.27
N THR A 706 -14.60 39.73 28.30
CA THR A 706 -15.31 38.46 28.14
C THR A 706 -16.46 38.66 27.15
N PRO A 707 -16.54 37.89 26.06
CA PRO A 707 -17.69 37.92 25.16
C PRO A 707 -18.98 37.74 25.96
N ALA A 708 -19.95 38.62 25.73
CA ALA A 708 -21.26 38.49 26.34
C ALA A 708 -21.84 37.10 26.01
N PRO A 709 -22.52 36.45 26.97
CA PRO A 709 -23.11 35.14 26.73
C PRO A 709 -24.08 35.21 25.56
N THR A 710 -23.89 34.29 24.61
CA THR A 710 -24.83 34.04 23.52
C THR A 710 -26.22 33.81 24.13
N PRO A 711 -27.27 34.52 23.68
CA PRO A 711 -28.64 34.28 24.14
C PRO A 711 -29.02 32.82 23.96
N GLU A 712 -29.64 32.26 25.00
CA GLU A 712 -30.22 30.92 24.99
C GLU A 712 -31.21 30.79 23.81
N PRO A 713 -31.20 29.70 23.04
CA PRO A 713 -32.10 29.54 21.90
C PRO A 713 -33.56 29.59 22.36
N THR A 714 -34.32 30.51 21.77
CA THR A 714 -35.78 30.57 21.92
C THR A 714 -36.39 29.19 21.62
N PRO A 715 -37.18 28.60 22.53
CA PRO A 715 -37.89 27.36 22.28
C PRO A 715 -38.76 27.46 21.03
N ALA A 716 -38.72 26.43 20.18
CA ALA A 716 -39.63 26.30 19.06
C ALA A 716 -41.10 26.36 19.55
N PRO A 717 -42.01 27.01 18.80
CA PRO A 717 -43.40 27.11 19.20
C PRO A 717 -44.02 25.71 19.35
N THR A 718 -44.66 25.50 20.49
CA THR A 718 -45.49 24.32 20.79
C THR A 718 -46.55 24.15 19.70
N PRO A 719 -46.68 22.96 19.07
CA PRO A 719 -47.78 22.66 18.17
C PRO A 719 -49.13 22.82 18.88
N GLU A 720 -50.06 23.48 18.20
CA GLU A 720 -51.45 23.64 18.63
C GLU A 720 -52.12 22.25 18.78
N PRO A 721 -52.92 22.02 19.84
CA PRO A 721 -53.52 20.72 20.10
C PRO A 721 -54.49 20.31 18.98
N THR A 722 -54.27 19.13 18.43
CA THR A 722 -55.22 18.45 17.53
C THR A 722 -56.54 18.20 18.27
N PRO A 723 -57.70 18.61 17.73
CA PRO A 723 -59.00 18.29 18.30
C PRO A 723 -59.23 16.78 18.36
N ALA A 724 -59.86 16.33 19.45
CA ALA A 724 -60.25 14.94 19.68
C ALA A 724 -61.20 14.41 18.58
N PRO A 725 -61.16 13.09 18.29
CA PRO A 725 -61.98 12.50 17.25
C PRO A 725 -63.46 12.50 17.64
N THR A 726 -64.31 12.92 16.70
CA THR A 726 -65.73 12.53 16.60
C THR A 726 -65.90 11.51 15.51
#